data_AF-A0A955D2V2-F1
#
_entry.id   AF-A0A955D2V2-F1
#
_cell.length_a   1.000
_cell.length_b   1.000
_cell.length_c   1.000
_cell.angle_alpha   90.00
_cell.angle_beta   90.00
_cell.angle_gamma   90.00
#
_symmetry.space_group_name_H-M   'P 1'
#
loop_
_entity.id
_entity.type
_entity.pdbx_description
1 polymer ?
#
loop_
_entity_poly.entity_id
_entity_poly.type
_entity_poly.pdbx_seq_one_letter_code
_entity_poly.pdbx_strand_id
1 'polypeptide(L)'
;MRPLLHACAVTLTASLGTLLVADVTPSQAWQKVANSGDAMPDSAVNFNSFNPPSVNSKGVVVFRARSQGGGQPIRGIYMRDMELWLGPVFRIADLSMEVPWPNNTATPPTSEELATFREFPAFPRIGIDSDAIATRAQSSPVWTYTNPNGSEGVVGTSGIYATVEQDLVTGASQLGAVWDAEASNWAFPQFAVPGMPEGTRFDQFPGAPTITDDHVIVFKGNYTDPNTRRSATGVYFRDLVADGGRAPVHLIADTNTVIPGQTERLGGYVYPEGSWLDRSDVEPVEGPWPWAARFGSTAPPSAAGNHAVFLGLDNEANPTLGGIYLAELRPFSALRTLVAIGDPVPGEDAVFSRLGEALSFDGRFVAFWGAWGDRTATRTLECPQDGNETLLEYCQRIHPDGFEVQVPLEQGIFVYDLGTNRLDTVAKTGLEFDDFLYWTFSGRPPGMEGGEGEVSELARWRSSTFVSVSGTVQDGYQVAFKAMSSGVDGIYLRHGDETAPLVDVIDTTMPGGVADAGAPAGSMVQTLGMERDSLRKGWLALTAGMLDNDTGAGWAGVYLRHVNYLPPDSGMWPKTDLDADRDADVVVREGTTVRAWIMEAERIVSDVLLVEPVPLAWVLVDVADLDGDHDGDLIWRNTATGDVAVHIIQDAQVEYATTIAPHVALSWTLKCACDFNGDGRADLLWANPQSGQLALWFMDGTAIADGAYLPTLEHPQNWEIAGVQDFDGDHMADIVWRNTVTNAHYYWKMAGAGVEQAGLLLDDIGPGWRVAACGDLNADGRSDLFWRNVDDGRLAFWVMGGLLVELPDYGPFVVLDNWKVVGAADNDGDCISEILWQNIVTGAIASWHVEDVDLENVKILECSGLGCDLWTDR
;
A
#
# COMPACT_ATOMS: atom_id res chain seq x y z
N MET A 1 -40.22 -53.06 -21.94
CA MET A 1 -39.82 -51.98 -21.03
C MET A 1 -38.31 -51.97 -21.00
N ARG A 2 -37.71 -51.02 -21.70
CA ARG A 2 -36.27 -50.73 -21.77
C ARG A 2 -36.15 -49.22 -21.59
N PRO A 3 -35.19 -48.70 -20.80
CA PRO A 3 -35.03 -47.27 -20.64
C PRO A 3 -34.41 -46.67 -21.91
N LEU A 4 -34.89 -45.47 -22.24
CA LEU A 4 -34.47 -44.67 -23.40
C LEU A 4 -33.26 -43.83 -22.99
N LEU A 5 -32.09 -44.14 -23.54
CA LEU A 5 -30.98 -43.18 -23.67
C LEU A 5 -31.39 -42.15 -24.73
N HIS A 6 -31.50 -40.87 -24.34
CA HIS A 6 -31.52 -39.75 -25.27
C HIS A 6 -30.10 -39.23 -25.41
N ALA A 7 -29.53 -39.35 -26.61
CA ALA A 7 -28.34 -38.62 -27.00
C ALA A 7 -28.77 -37.21 -27.44
N CYS A 8 -28.25 -36.17 -26.78
CA CYS A 8 -28.43 -34.79 -27.21
C CYS A 8 -27.40 -34.44 -28.30
N ALA A 9 -27.87 -33.80 -29.37
CA ALA A 9 -27.04 -33.27 -30.46
C ALA A 9 -27.04 -31.74 -30.36
N VAL A 10 -25.85 -31.15 -30.23
CA VAL A 10 -25.64 -29.71 -30.05
C VAL A 10 -25.66 -28.97 -31.39
N THR A 11 -26.34 -27.82 -31.44
CA THR A 11 -26.31 -26.86 -32.55
C THR A 11 -25.93 -25.49 -31.99
N LEU A 12 -24.80 -24.92 -32.43
CA LEU A 12 -24.31 -23.62 -31.97
C LEU A 12 -24.96 -22.43 -32.72
N THR A 13 -25.43 -21.43 -31.98
CA THR A 13 -25.66 -20.06 -32.49
C THR A 13 -25.28 -19.04 -31.41
N ALA A 14 -24.37 -18.11 -31.72
CA ALA A 14 -23.96 -17.02 -30.83
C ALA A 14 -24.65 -15.69 -31.21
N SER A 15 -25.02 -14.89 -30.21
CA SER A 15 -25.47 -13.49 -30.37
C SER A 15 -24.76 -12.59 -29.36
N LEU A 16 -24.33 -11.40 -29.79
CA LEU A 16 -23.55 -10.44 -29.01
C LEU A 16 -24.44 -9.49 -28.19
N GLY A 17 -24.19 -9.42 -26.88
CA GLY A 17 -24.74 -8.44 -25.93
C GLY A 17 -23.63 -7.59 -25.27
N THR A 18 -23.98 -6.39 -24.83
CA THR A 18 -23.05 -5.26 -24.55
C THR A 18 -22.47 -5.25 -23.13
N LEU A 19 -21.19 -4.87 -22.99
CA LEU A 19 -20.38 -4.76 -21.75
C LEU A 19 -20.89 -3.70 -20.74
N LEU A 20 -20.91 -4.07 -19.47
CA LEU A 20 -20.67 -3.20 -18.31
C LEU A 20 -19.38 -3.71 -17.64
N VAL A 21 -18.41 -2.82 -17.43
CA VAL A 21 -17.10 -3.14 -16.83
C VAL A 21 -17.22 -3.03 -15.31
N ALA A 22 -16.84 -4.08 -14.57
CA ALA A 22 -16.66 -4.04 -13.12
C ALA A 22 -15.16 -3.91 -12.78
N ASP A 23 -14.87 -3.08 -11.76
CA ASP A 23 -13.52 -2.65 -11.36
C ASP A 23 -12.70 -3.75 -10.64
N VAL A 24 -11.38 -3.66 -10.84
CA VAL A 24 -10.31 -4.62 -10.52
C VAL A 24 -9.75 -4.39 -9.09
N THR A 25 -9.70 -5.41 -8.20
CA THR A 25 -9.06 -5.31 -6.85
C THR A 25 -7.78 -6.17 -6.66
N PRO A 26 -6.61 -5.60 -6.29
CA PRO A 26 -5.29 -6.27 -6.25
C PRO A 26 -4.92 -7.24 -5.06
N SER A 27 -3.82 -8.00 -5.23
CA SER A 27 -3.34 -9.12 -4.37
C SER A 27 -2.66 -8.75 -3.03
N GLN A 28 -2.91 -9.53 -1.95
CA GLN A 28 -2.32 -9.31 -0.62
C GLN A 28 -0.91 -9.92 -0.38
N ALA A 29 -0.27 -10.58 -1.35
CA ALA A 29 1.12 -11.04 -1.20
C ALA A 29 2.11 -9.89 -1.49
N TRP A 30 3.34 -10.01 -0.96
CA TRP A 30 4.42 -9.10 -1.33
C TRP A 30 4.84 -9.33 -2.78
N GLN A 31 4.86 -8.26 -3.56
CA GLN A 31 5.35 -8.21 -4.92
C GLN A 31 6.69 -7.48 -4.95
N LYS A 32 7.67 -8.06 -5.63
CA LYS A 32 8.98 -7.43 -5.84
C LYS A 32 8.87 -6.31 -6.89
N VAL A 33 9.14 -5.07 -6.48
CA VAL A 33 9.32 -3.94 -7.40
C VAL A 33 10.75 -3.96 -7.98
N ALA A 34 11.76 -4.01 -7.12
CA ALA A 34 13.17 -4.19 -7.48
C ALA A 34 13.97 -4.65 -6.26
N ASN A 35 14.97 -5.50 -6.43
CA ASN A 35 15.85 -5.92 -5.33
C ASN A 35 17.34 -6.00 -5.73
N SER A 36 18.21 -6.34 -4.79
CA SER A 36 19.66 -6.47 -5.01
C SER A 36 20.06 -7.54 -6.03
N GLY A 37 19.15 -8.45 -6.39
CA GLY A 37 19.34 -9.44 -7.46
C GLY A 37 19.10 -8.88 -8.86
N ASP A 38 18.39 -7.74 -8.98
CA ASP A 38 18.01 -7.17 -10.26
C ASP A 38 19.12 -6.25 -10.83
N ALA A 39 19.37 -6.37 -12.14
CA ALA A 39 20.25 -5.47 -12.86
C ALA A 39 19.62 -4.08 -12.99
N MET A 40 20.43 -3.02 -12.86
CA MET A 40 19.96 -1.67 -13.17
C MET A 40 19.65 -1.53 -14.68
N PRO A 41 18.62 -0.76 -15.05
CA PRO A 41 18.31 -0.50 -16.46
C PRO A 41 19.52 0.03 -17.22
N ASP A 42 19.72 -0.45 -18.45
CA ASP A 42 20.85 -0.10 -19.32
C ASP A 42 22.25 -0.38 -18.73
N SER A 43 22.34 -1.26 -17.72
CA SER A 43 23.58 -1.52 -16.99
C SER A 43 23.79 -3.00 -16.68
N ALA A 44 25.06 -3.39 -16.52
CA ALA A 44 25.45 -4.74 -16.10
C ALA A 44 25.66 -4.87 -14.58
N VAL A 45 25.46 -3.78 -13.81
CA VAL A 45 25.56 -3.81 -12.35
C VAL A 45 24.19 -3.86 -11.69
N ASN A 46 24.09 -4.60 -10.60
CA ASN A 46 22.85 -4.75 -9.85
C ASN A 46 22.56 -3.55 -8.95
N PHE A 47 21.29 -3.43 -8.58
CA PHE A 47 20.89 -2.60 -7.44
C PHE A 47 21.54 -3.10 -6.14
N ASN A 48 21.67 -2.20 -5.16
CA ASN A 48 22.28 -2.50 -3.88
C ASN A 48 21.55 -1.87 -2.69
N SER A 49 21.15 -0.61 -2.82
CA SER A 49 20.45 0.11 -1.75
C SER A 49 19.35 0.97 -2.33
N PHE A 50 18.28 1.10 -1.54
CA PHE A 50 17.04 1.75 -1.93
C PHE A 50 16.64 2.75 -0.86
N ASN A 51 16.10 3.88 -1.28
CA ASN A 51 15.38 4.77 -0.37
C ASN A 51 13.88 4.39 -0.36
N PRO A 52 13.15 4.76 0.70
CA PRO A 52 11.69 4.63 0.75
C PRO A 52 10.99 5.08 -0.54
N PRO A 53 10.03 4.28 -1.04
CA PRO A 53 9.38 4.50 -2.33
C PRO A 53 8.08 5.31 -2.19
N SER A 54 7.62 5.89 -3.29
CA SER A 54 6.26 6.44 -3.40
C SER A 54 5.45 5.61 -4.41
N VAL A 55 4.14 5.56 -4.25
CA VAL A 55 3.22 4.81 -5.13
C VAL A 55 2.00 5.67 -5.48
N ASN A 56 1.51 5.55 -6.71
CA ASN A 56 0.26 6.19 -7.12
C ASN A 56 -0.95 5.23 -6.99
N SER A 57 -2.13 5.72 -7.31
CA SER A 57 -3.38 4.97 -7.21
C SER A 57 -3.52 3.79 -8.19
N LYS A 58 -2.62 3.71 -9.19
CA LYS A 58 -2.53 2.65 -10.19
C LYS A 58 -1.42 1.62 -9.87
N GLY A 59 -0.78 1.72 -8.71
CA GLY A 59 0.31 0.82 -8.33
C GLY A 59 1.64 1.10 -9.03
N VAL A 60 1.81 2.25 -9.69
CA VAL A 60 3.11 2.67 -10.22
C VAL A 60 4.00 3.13 -9.07
N VAL A 61 5.14 2.47 -8.91
CA VAL A 61 6.09 2.72 -7.82
C VAL A 61 7.27 3.50 -8.34
N VAL A 62 7.59 4.62 -7.70
CA VAL A 62 8.83 5.39 -7.94
C VAL A 62 9.76 5.27 -6.75
N PHE A 63 11.04 5.06 -7.02
CA PHE A 63 12.05 4.89 -6.00
C PHE A 63 13.41 5.41 -6.44
N ARG A 64 14.26 5.69 -5.46
CA ARG A 64 15.66 6.03 -5.66
C ARG A 64 16.52 4.85 -5.27
N ALA A 65 17.51 4.52 -6.09
CA ALA A 65 18.42 3.42 -5.80
C ALA A 65 19.86 3.69 -6.22
N ARG A 66 20.78 2.87 -5.68
CA ARG A 66 22.22 2.91 -5.95
C ARG A 66 22.77 1.52 -6.27
N SER A 67 23.80 1.45 -7.12
CA SER A 67 24.48 0.21 -7.51
C SER A 67 25.55 -0.23 -6.50
N GLN A 68 25.99 -1.48 -6.59
CA GLN A 68 27.12 -2.04 -5.84
C GLN A 68 28.48 -1.71 -6.51
N GLY A 69 29.56 -1.49 -5.73
CA GLY A 69 30.96 -1.54 -6.25
C GLY A 69 31.90 -0.35 -5.93
N GLY A 70 33.22 -0.56 -6.11
CA GLY A 70 34.33 0.37 -5.79
C GLY A 70 34.67 1.43 -6.84
N GLY A 71 33.78 1.68 -7.80
CA GLY A 71 33.81 2.83 -8.73
C GLY A 71 32.83 3.93 -8.32
N GLN A 72 32.55 4.93 -9.16
CA GLN A 72 31.42 5.83 -8.88
C GLN A 72 30.11 5.04 -9.05
N PRO A 73 29.31 4.84 -7.98
CA PRO A 73 28.09 4.05 -8.06
C PRO A 73 27.05 4.77 -8.92
N ILE A 74 26.34 4.01 -9.75
CA ILE A 74 25.16 4.50 -10.46
C ILE A 74 24.12 4.87 -9.41
N ARG A 75 23.56 6.06 -9.55
CA ARG A 75 22.57 6.64 -8.65
C ARG A 75 21.50 7.31 -9.50
N GLY A 76 20.25 6.99 -9.23
CA GLY A 76 19.17 7.47 -10.07
C GLY A 76 17.79 7.31 -9.45
N ILE A 77 16.82 7.82 -10.21
CA ILE A 77 15.40 7.69 -9.97
C ILE A 77 14.86 6.68 -10.98
N TYR A 78 14.10 5.73 -10.47
CA TYR A 78 13.55 4.62 -11.22
C TYR A 78 12.07 4.51 -10.93
N MET A 79 11.32 3.99 -11.90
CA MET A 79 9.91 3.68 -11.73
C MET A 79 9.62 2.26 -12.22
N ARG A 80 8.55 1.68 -11.71
CA ARG A 80 7.99 0.44 -12.25
C ARG A 80 6.47 0.49 -12.13
N ASP A 81 5.82 0.18 -13.23
CA ASP A 81 4.38 -0.07 -13.25
C ASP A 81 4.13 -1.52 -12.81
N MET A 82 3.37 -1.69 -11.74
CA MET A 82 3.08 -2.99 -11.15
C MET A 82 1.78 -3.61 -11.65
N GLU A 83 0.98 -2.90 -12.47
CA GLU A 83 -0.13 -3.51 -13.22
C GLU A 83 0.38 -4.34 -14.40
N LEU A 84 1.55 -3.98 -14.95
CA LEU A 84 2.18 -4.72 -16.03
C LEU A 84 2.87 -5.98 -15.49
N TRP A 85 2.34 -7.15 -15.85
CA TRP A 85 2.99 -8.44 -15.58
C TRP A 85 4.43 -8.44 -16.10
N LEU A 86 5.40 -8.64 -15.20
CA LEU A 86 6.84 -8.56 -15.51
C LEU A 86 7.28 -7.22 -16.15
N GLY A 87 6.55 -6.13 -15.89
CA GLY A 87 6.91 -4.80 -16.36
C GLY A 87 8.36 -4.45 -15.97
N PRO A 88 9.17 -3.88 -16.87
CA PRO A 88 10.56 -3.57 -16.56
C PRO A 88 10.65 -2.40 -15.58
N VAL A 89 11.75 -2.34 -14.83
CA VAL A 89 12.13 -1.11 -14.14
C VAL A 89 12.59 -0.10 -15.19
N PHE A 90 11.96 1.07 -15.23
CA PHE A 90 12.33 2.16 -16.10
C PHE A 90 13.24 3.16 -15.38
N ARG A 91 14.26 3.63 -16.08
CA ARG A 91 15.11 4.74 -15.61
C ARG A 91 14.44 6.06 -15.95
N ILE A 92 14.19 6.89 -14.94
CA ILE A 92 13.71 8.27 -15.12
C ILE A 92 14.88 9.23 -15.27
N ALA A 93 15.86 9.13 -14.37
CA ALA A 93 17.06 9.98 -14.39
C ALA A 93 18.20 9.31 -13.64
N ASP A 94 19.44 9.45 -14.13
CA ASP A 94 20.66 9.05 -13.44
C ASP A 94 21.78 10.08 -13.67
N LEU A 95 22.97 9.80 -13.15
CA LEU A 95 24.13 10.71 -13.25
C LEU A 95 24.71 10.85 -14.67
N SER A 96 24.29 10.02 -15.62
CA SER A 96 24.72 10.10 -17.02
C SER A 96 23.85 11.04 -17.86
N MET A 97 22.66 11.39 -17.36
CA MET A 97 21.70 12.22 -18.08
C MET A 97 22.06 13.72 -17.99
N GLU A 98 21.91 14.42 -19.11
CA GLU A 98 22.03 15.88 -19.18
C GLU A 98 20.91 16.54 -18.35
N VAL A 99 21.25 17.65 -17.69
CA VAL A 99 20.23 18.43 -16.98
C VAL A 99 19.30 19.06 -18.01
N PRO A 100 17.97 18.95 -17.85
CA PRO A 100 17.01 19.56 -18.75
C PRO A 100 17.19 21.07 -18.91
N TRP A 101 16.60 21.62 -19.97
CA TRP A 101 16.63 23.05 -20.21
C TRP A 101 16.07 23.85 -19.01
N PRO A 102 16.71 24.97 -18.62
CA PRO A 102 17.85 25.63 -19.28
C PRO A 102 19.21 25.05 -18.91
N ASN A 103 19.98 24.71 -19.95
CA ASN A 103 21.33 24.19 -19.82
C ASN A 103 22.18 24.67 -21.01
N ASN A 104 23.15 25.55 -20.76
CA ASN A 104 24.11 26.02 -21.78
C ASN A 104 25.56 25.84 -21.35
N THR A 105 25.80 25.30 -20.16
CA THR A 105 27.15 25.13 -19.61
C THR A 105 27.71 23.78 -20.04
N ALA A 106 28.84 23.81 -20.77
CA ALA A 106 29.61 22.62 -21.09
C ALA A 106 30.52 22.20 -19.92
N THR A 107 30.59 20.91 -19.62
CA THR A 107 31.45 20.36 -18.55
C THR A 107 32.24 19.15 -19.05
N PRO A 108 33.59 19.22 -19.14
CA PRO A 108 34.44 20.36 -18.82
C PRO A 108 34.25 21.54 -19.80
N PRO A 109 34.62 22.80 -19.45
CA PRO A 109 34.30 24.00 -20.24
C PRO A 109 34.82 24.02 -21.69
N THR A 110 35.70 23.10 -22.04
CA THR A 110 36.28 22.93 -23.37
C THR A 110 35.63 21.82 -24.20
N SER A 111 34.65 21.09 -23.65
CA SER A 111 33.89 20.05 -24.36
C SER A 111 32.63 20.63 -25.01
N GLU A 112 31.98 19.84 -25.87
CA GLU A 112 30.62 20.09 -26.35
C GLU A 112 29.56 19.39 -25.46
N GLU A 113 29.98 18.72 -24.38
CA GLU A 113 29.13 17.93 -23.49
C GLU A 113 28.48 18.84 -22.44
N LEU A 114 27.14 18.85 -22.38
CA LEU A 114 26.39 19.68 -21.44
C LEU A 114 26.49 19.18 -19.99
N ALA A 115 26.14 20.05 -19.05
CA ALA A 115 26.12 19.71 -17.63
C ALA A 115 25.16 18.53 -17.35
N THR A 116 25.64 17.54 -16.60
CA THR A 116 24.87 16.36 -16.15
C THR A 116 24.58 16.39 -14.65
N PHE A 117 23.69 15.50 -14.19
CA PHE A 117 23.39 15.30 -12.79
C PHE A 117 24.58 14.73 -12.00
N ARG A 118 24.67 15.11 -10.71
CA ARG A 118 25.71 14.65 -9.78
C ARG A 118 25.18 13.88 -8.59
N GLU A 119 23.97 14.18 -8.13
CA GLU A 119 23.33 13.49 -7.01
C GLU A 119 21.82 13.72 -7.02
N PHE A 120 21.07 12.74 -6.50
CA PHE A 120 19.63 12.83 -6.24
C PHE A 120 19.41 12.72 -4.73
N PRO A 121 19.42 13.83 -3.98
CA PRO A 121 19.44 13.78 -2.51
C PRO A 121 18.06 13.59 -1.85
N ALA A 122 16.97 13.65 -2.61
CA ALA A 122 15.61 13.54 -2.07
C ALA A 122 14.91 12.25 -2.50
N PHE A 123 13.89 11.85 -1.73
CA PHE A 123 12.94 10.82 -2.13
C PHE A 123 12.13 11.32 -3.34
N PRO A 124 11.97 10.53 -4.41
CA PRO A 124 11.07 10.89 -5.49
C PRO A 124 9.61 10.69 -5.07
N ARG A 125 8.74 11.60 -5.51
CA ARG A 125 7.29 11.52 -5.30
C ARG A 125 6.57 11.45 -6.62
N ILE A 126 5.44 10.76 -6.63
CA ILE A 126 4.60 10.54 -7.80
C ILE A 126 3.22 11.16 -7.57
N GLY A 127 2.61 11.68 -8.63
CA GLY A 127 1.25 12.19 -8.61
C GLY A 127 0.27 11.10 -8.19
N ILE A 128 -0.76 11.46 -7.41
CA ILE A 128 -1.66 10.47 -6.82
C ILE A 128 -2.42 9.63 -7.86
N ASP A 129 -2.83 10.23 -8.98
CA ASP A 129 -3.59 9.56 -10.04
C ASP A 129 -2.86 9.57 -11.38
N SER A 130 -1.53 9.76 -11.36
CA SER A 130 -0.71 9.87 -12.57
C SER A 130 0.72 9.40 -12.42
N ASP A 131 1.41 9.34 -13.56
CA ASP A 131 2.80 8.87 -13.65
C ASP A 131 3.80 10.04 -13.61
N ALA A 132 3.31 11.25 -13.34
CA ALA A 132 4.14 12.43 -13.17
C ALA A 132 4.93 12.29 -11.86
N ILE A 133 6.23 12.50 -11.92
CA ILE A 133 7.16 12.33 -10.81
C ILE A 133 7.83 13.67 -10.54
N ALA A 134 8.11 14.00 -9.28
CA ALA A 134 8.99 15.10 -8.90
C ALA A 134 10.13 14.61 -8.00
N THR A 135 11.31 15.17 -8.23
CA THR A 135 12.52 14.87 -7.44
C THR A 135 13.43 16.08 -7.36
N ARG A 136 14.34 16.06 -6.38
CA ARG A 136 15.45 17.02 -6.30
C ARG A 136 16.70 16.40 -6.89
N ALA A 137 17.45 17.19 -7.64
CA ALA A 137 18.80 16.81 -8.06
C ALA A 137 19.81 17.95 -7.86
N GLN A 138 21.07 17.55 -7.79
CA GLN A 138 22.25 18.40 -7.84
C GLN A 138 22.99 18.15 -9.14
N SER A 139 23.66 19.16 -9.67
CA SER A 139 24.34 19.13 -10.96
C SER A 139 25.61 19.98 -10.93
N SER A 140 26.43 19.84 -11.98
CA SER A 140 27.33 20.94 -12.35
C SER A 140 26.50 22.23 -12.60
N PRO A 141 27.10 23.43 -12.50
CA PRO A 141 26.40 24.65 -12.91
C PRO A 141 25.83 24.49 -14.34
N VAL A 142 24.60 24.93 -14.56
CA VAL A 142 23.86 24.72 -15.81
C VAL A 142 23.77 25.97 -16.67
N TRP A 143 24.11 27.13 -16.10
CA TRP A 143 24.05 28.39 -16.83
C TRP A 143 25.29 29.24 -16.62
N THR A 144 25.84 29.75 -17.73
CA THR A 144 26.89 30.76 -17.75
C THR A 144 26.31 32.14 -18.08
N TYR A 145 26.73 33.19 -17.38
CA TYR A 145 26.30 34.57 -17.61
C TYR A 145 27.46 35.57 -17.49
N THR A 146 27.34 36.71 -18.16
CA THR A 146 28.34 37.77 -18.12
C THR A 146 27.98 38.80 -17.06
N ASN A 147 28.88 38.99 -16.09
CA ASN A 147 28.71 40.02 -15.07
C ASN A 147 28.91 41.44 -15.66
N PRO A 148 28.38 42.50 -15.01
CA PRO A 148 28.55 43.89 -15.49
C PRO A 148 29.99 44.37 -15.65
N ASN A 149 30.94 43.70 -14.98
CA ASN A 149 32.38 43.97 -15.06
C ASN A 149 33.09 43.18 -16.21
N GLY A 150 32.35 42.40 -16.99
CA GLY A 150 32.86 41.59 -18.11
C GLY A 150 33.40 40.21 -17.73
N SER A 151 33.32 39.78 -16.46
CA SER A 151 33.71 38.41 -16.07
C SER A 151 32.56 37.42 -16.24
N GLU A 152 32.84 36.20 -16.66
CA GLU A 152 31.85 35.11 -16.71
C GLU A 152 31.60 34.52 -15.30
N GLY A 153 30.34 34.28 -14.98
CA GLY A 153 29.91 33.54 -13.79
C GLY A 153 29.08 32.32 -14.18
N VAL A 154 29.01 31.33 -13.29
CA VAL A 154 28.22 30.10 -13.49
C VAL A 154 27.28 29.87 -12.31
N VAL A 155 26.08 29.34 -12.58
CA VAL A 155 25.00 29.16 -11.59
C VAL A 155 24.11 27.94 -11.88
N GLY A 156 23.24 27.59 -10.93
CA GLY A 156 22.23 26.54 -11.08
C GLY A 156 22.75 25.13 -10.78
N THR A 157 23.39 24.95 -9.62
CA THR A 157 23.95 23.66 -9.18
C THR A 157 22.93 22.72 -8.53
N SER A 158 21.67 23.15 -8.37
CA SER A 158 20.58 22.31 -7.88
C SER A 158 19.22 22.81 -8.37
N GLY A 159 18.27 21.88 -8.45
CA GLY A 159 16.91 22.17 -8.87
C GLY A 159 15.93 21.08 -8.47
N ILE A 160 14.66 21.36 -8.77
CA ILE A 160 13.55 20.41 -8.75
C ILE A 160 13.25 20.06 -10.19
N TYR A 161 13.14 18.77 -10.44
CA TYR A 161 12.91 18.21 -11.76
C TYR A 161 11.65 17.35 -11.70
N ALA A 162 10.85 17.42 -12.76
CA ALA A 162 9.62 16.66 -12.83
C ALA A 162 9.41 16.09 -14.23
N THR A 163 8.63 15.02 -14.32
CA THR A 163 8.17 14.50 -15.61
C THR A 163 6.87 15.20 -16.01
N VAL A 164 6.83 15.75 -17.22
CA VAL A 164 5.66 16.37 -17.84
C VAL A 164 5.54 15.78 -19.24
N GLU A 165 4.39 15.19 -19.56
CA GLU A 165 4.20 14.47 -20.84
C GLU A 165 5.32 13.44 -21.14
N GLN A 166 5.82 12.77 -20.08
CA GLN A 166 6.94 11.80 -20.11
C GLN A 166 8.35 12.40 -20.26
N ASP A 167 8.48 13.70 -20.51
CA ASP A 167 9.77 14.37 -20.59
C ASP A 167 10.21 14.92 -19.22
N LEU A 168 11.49 14.77 -18.90
CA LEU A 168 12.07 15.37 -17.69
C LEU A 168 12.32 16.87 -17.92
N VAL A 169 11.70 17.73 -17.11
CA VAL A 169 11.79 19.20 -17.23
C VAL A 169 12.31 19.84 -15.94
N THR A 170 12.91 21.05 -16.05
CA THR A 170 13.30 21.85 -14.88
C THR A 170 12.10 22.57 -14.29
N GLY A 171 11.67 22.11 -13.12
CA GLY A 171 10.56 22.68 -12.38
C GLY A 171 10.95 23.93 -11.57
N ALA A 172 12.02 23.84 -10.80
CA ALA A 172 12.62 24.99 -10.10
C ALA A 172 14.14 24.88 -10.12
N SER A 173 14.86 26.00 -10.05
CA SER A 173 16.32 26.00 -10.15
C SER A 173 16.96 27.08 -9.29
N GLN A 174 18.14 26.77 -8.74
CA GLN A 174 19.02 27.75 -8.08
C GLN A 174 19.63 28.75 -9.07
N LEU A 175 19.32 28.64 -10.36
CA LEU A 175 19.59 29.66 -11.36
C LEU A 175 18.99 31.02 -10.95
N GLY A 176 17.71 31.02 -10.56
CA GLY A 176 16.92 32.24 -10.37
C GLY A 176 16.69 33.00 -11.68
N ALA A 177 16.23 34.25 -11.57
CA ALA A 177 16.26 35.18 -12.68
C ALA A 177 17.70 35.68 -12.89
N VAL A 178 18.25 35.54 -14.09
CA VAL A 178 19.61 35.97 -14.42
C VAL A 178 19.57 37.13 -15.40
N TRP A 179 20.38 38.15 -15.16
CA TRP A 179 20.47 39.28 -16.08
C TRP A 179 21.16 38.86 -17.38
N ASP A 180 20.46 39.00 -18.51
CA ASP A 180 21.02 38.84 -19.84
C ASP A 180 21.48 40.21 -20.34
N ALA A 181 22.80 40.39 -20.41
CA ALA A 181 23.42 41.63 -20.85
C ALA A 181 23.18 41.93 -22.33
N GLU A 182 23.04 40.91 -23.18
CA GLU A 182 22.81 41.08 -24.62
C GLU A 182 21.36 41.45 -24.90
N ALA A 183 20.42 40.79 -24.22
CA ALA A 183 18.98 41.09 -24.34
C ALA A 183 18.55 42.32 -23.51
N SER A 184 19.40 42.81 -22.61
CA SER A 184 19.07 43.88 -21.64
C SER A 184 17.78 43.59 -20.86
N ASN A 185 17.59 42.33 -20.47
CA ASN A 185 16.41 41.85 -19.75
C ASN A 185 16.78 40.69 -18.81
N TRP A 186 15.89 40.35 -17.89
CA TRP A 186 16.03 39.16 -17.07
C TRP A 186 15.62 37.90 -17.84
N ALA A 187 16.53 36.94 -17.94
CA ALA A 187 16.27 35.59 -18.39
C ALA A 187 15.78 34.73 -17.21
N PHE A 188 14.91 33.77 -17.53
CA PHE A 188 14.33 32.81 -16.59
C PHE A 188 13.60 33.42 -15.36
N PRO A 189 12.79 34.48 -15.53
CA PRO A 189 12.06 35.09 -14.41
C PRO A 189 11.18 34.08 -13.66
N GLN A 190 10.76 33.00 -14.32
CA GLN A 190 9.98 31.94 -13.71
C GLN A 190 10.67 31.20 -12.55
N PHE A 191 12.00 31.25 -12.44
CA PHE A 191 12.74 30.62 -11.33
C PHE A 191 13.07 31.58 -10.18
N ALA A 192 12.64 32.84 -10.26
CA ALA A 192 12.86 33.82 -9.19
C ALA A 192 12.03 33.49 -7.95
N VAL A 193 12.51 33.96 -6.79
CA VAL A 193 11.71 33.92 -5.55
C VAL A 193 10.55 34.91 -5.68
N PRO A 194 9.28 34.47 -5.60
CA PRO A 194 8.13 35.35 -5.80
C PRO A 194 8.04 36.42 -4.70
N GLY A 195 7.64 37.63 -5.08
CA GLY A 195 7.48 38.76 -4.16
C GLY A 195 8.78 39.43 -3.70
N MET A 196 9.94 38.92 -4.15
CA MET A 196 11.25 39.50 -3.87
C MET A 196 11.76 40.34 -5.05
N PRO A 197 12.78 41.21 -4.86
CA PRO A 197 13.42 41.93 -5.95
C PRO A 197 13.88 40.99 -7.08
N GLU A 198 13.72 41.41 -8.34
CA GLU A 198 14.16 40.64 -9.51
C GLU A 198 15.65 40.27 -9.38
N GLY A 199 15.97 39.02 -9.71
CA GLY A 199 17.30 38.42 -9.50
C GLY A 199 17.49 37.69 -8.18
N THR A 200 16.52 37.77 -7.25
CA THR A 200 16.55 36.94 -6.03
C THR A 200 16.32 35.47 -6.40
N ARG A 201 17.26 34.61 -5.99
CA ARG A 201 17.24 33.17 -6.27
C ARG A 201 17.08 32.37 -4.98
N PHE A 202 16.64 31.13 -5.14
CA PHE A 202 16.67 30.17 -4.04
C PHE A 202 18.10 29.74 -3.73
N ASP A 203 18.41 29.62 -2.44
CA ASP A 203 19.68 29.12 -1.92
C ASP A 203 19.66 27.60 -1.76
N GLN A 204 18.48 27.00 -1.53
CA GLN A 204 18.31 25.56 -1.34
C GLN A 204 16.85 25.14 -1.54
N PHE A 205 16.64 23.90 -1.95
CA PHE A 205 15.33 23.25 -1.95
C PHE A 205 15.32 22.08 -0.94
N PRO A 206 15.00 22.29 0.34
CA PRO A 206 15.04 21.22 1.35
C PRO A 206 13.89 20.22 1.19
N GLY A 207 14.16 18.94 1.50
CA GLY A 207 13.17 17.87 1.47
C GLY A 207 12.78 17.40 0.06
N ALA A 208 11.74 16.56 0.00
CA ALA A 208 11.18 16.06 -1.24
C ALA A 208 10.09 17.01 -1.78
N PRO A 209 10.15 17.43 -3.06
CA PRO A 209 9.04 18.10 -3.72
C PRO A 209 7.92 17.08 -4.00
N THR A 210 6.70 17.57 -4.16
CA THR A 210 5.54 16.79 -4.58
C THR A 210 5.00 17.32 -5.91
N ILE A 211 4.25 16.49 -6.63
CA ILE A 211 3.60 16.86 -7.89
C ILE A 211 2.14 16.46 -7.84
N THR A 212 1.29 17.31 -8.41
CA THR A 212 -0.15 17.09 -8.51
C THR A 212 -0.70 17.61 -9.83
N ASP A 213 -1.85 17.07 -10.22
CA ASP A 213 -2.49 17.29 -11.52
C ASP A 213 -1.57 17.07 -12.74
N ASP A 214 -0.45 16.35 -12.58
CA ASP A 214 0.53 15.96 -13.63
C ASP A 214 1.51 17.05 -14.05
N HIS A 215 1.32 18.27 -13.57
CA HIS A 215 2.05 19.45 -14.03
C HIS A 215 2.32 20.48 -12.94
N VAL A 216 1.73 20.36 -11.75
CA VAL A 216 1.92 21.33 -10.67
C VAL A 216 2.87 20.76 -9.63
N ILE A 217 4.07 21.34 -9.53
CA ILE A 217 5.00 21.00 -8.45
C ILE A 217 4.75 21.88 -7.23
N VAL A 218 4.90 21.30 -6.04
CA VAL A 218 4.85 22.01 -4.75
C VAL A 218 6.09 21.66 -3.94
N PHE A 219 6.76 22.66 -3.38
CA PHE A 219 8.06 22.47 -2.78
C PHE A 219 8.40 23.48 -1.69
N LYS A 220 9.35 23.11 -0.83
CA LYS A 220 9.99 24.02 0.13
C LYS A 220 11.23 24.66 -0.52
N GLY A 221 11.36 25.98 -0.36
CA GLY A 221 12.49 26.76 -0.84
C GLY A 221 13.05 27.65 0.26
N ASN A 222 14.38 27.67 0.39
CA ASN A 222 15.09 28.62 1.25
C ASN A 222 15.75 29.69 0.38
N TYR A 223 15.80 30.92 0.87
CA TYR A 223 16.45 32.04 0.19
C TYR A 223 16.95 33.07 1.20
N THR A 224 17.89 33.89 0.77
CA THR A 224 18.41 35.00 1.56
C THR A 224 17.72 36.27 1.10
N ASP A 225 17.00 36.93 2.00
CA ASP A 225 16.35 38.20 1.71
C ASP A 225 17.43 39.26 1.35
N PRO A 226 17.36 39.87 0.15
CA PRO A 226 18.39 40.80 -0.31
C PRO A 226 18.40 42.12 0.48
N ASN A 227 17.26 42.51 1.07
CA ASN A 227 17.11 43.73 1.85
C ASN A 227 17.60 43.55 3.29
N THR A 228 17.28 42.41 3.91
CA THR A 228 17.60 42.17 5.34
C THR A 228 18.85 41.31 5.56
N ARG A 229 19.35 40.63 4.52
CA ARG A 229 20.45 39.64 4.57
C ARG A 229 20.18 38.45 5.51
N ARG A 230 18.91 38.22 5.86
CA ARG A 230 18.50 37.09 6.70
C ARG A 230 18.06 35.92 5.84
N SER A 231 18.33 34.71 6.32
CA SER A 231 17.77 33.49 5.75
C SER A 231 16.26 33.45 5.99
N ALA A 232 15.52 33.05 4.97
CA ALA A 232 14.09 32.86 4.97
C ALA A 232 13.76 31.49 4.36
N THR A 233 12.63 30.94 4.77
CA THR A 233 12.12 29.66 4.28
C THR A 233 10.65 29.79 3.91
N GLY A 234 10.20 29.03 2.92
CA GLY A 234 8.82 29.06 2.48
C GLY A 234 8.41 27.85 1.67
N VAL A 235 7.11 27.77 1.41
CA VAL A 235 6.45 26.79 0.57
C VAL A 235 5.94 27.50 -0.68
N TYR A 236 6.15 26.87 -1.83
CA TYR A 236 5.89 27.43 -3.14
C TYR A 236 5.26 26.38 -4.04
N PHE A 237 4.59 26.83 -5.10
CA PHE A 237 4.13 25.95 -6.16
C PHE A 237 4.43 26.56 -7.53
N ARG A 238 4.41 25.73 -8.56
CA ARG A 238 4.58 26.15 -9.95
C ARG A 238 3.86 25.19 -10.89
N ASP A 239 3.09 25.77 -11.82
CA ASP A 239 2.52 25.06 -12.96
C ASP A 239 3.56 24.97 -14.08
N LEU A 240 3.87 23.74 -14.51
CA LEU A 240 4.91 23.44 -15.49
C LEU A 240 4.43 23.44 -16.94
N VAL A 241 3.12 23.55 -17.19
CA VAL A 241 2.54 23.59 -18.54
C VAL A 241 2.00 24.99 -18.86
N ALA A 242 1.51 25.73 -17.87
CA ALA A 242 1.03 27.09 -18.05
C ALA A 242 2.08 28.02 -18.70
N ASP A 243 1.59 28.92 -19.55
CA ASP A 243 2.37 29.82 -20.40
C ASP A 243 3.45 29.11 -21.24
N GLY A 244 3.21 27.85 -21.64
CA GLY A 244 4.16 27.03 -22.37
C GLY A 244 5.39 26.67 -21.53
N GLY A 245 5.15 26.33 -20.25
CA GLY A 245 6.19 26.01 -19.26
C GLY A 245 6.97 27.22 -18.75
N ARG A 246 6.43 28.43 -18.90
CA ARG A 246 7.04 29.69 -18.44
C ARG A 246 6.29 30.37 -17.30
N ALA A 247 5.21 29.76 -16.80
CA ALA A 247 4.53 30.28 -15.62
C ALA A 247 5.50 30.41 -14.42
N PRO A 248 5.39 31.47 -13.62
CA PRO A 248 6.31 31.74 -12.52
C PRO A 248 6.04 30.84 -11.32
N VAL A 249 7.05 30.71 -10.44
CA VAL A 249 6.84 30.18 -9.09
C VAL A 249 5.90 31.13 -8.31
N HIS A 250 4.95 30.56 -7.58
CA HIS A 250 4.01 31.26 -6.73
C HIS A 250 4.25 30.95 -5.24
N LEU A 251 4.09 31.95 -4.39
CA LEU A 251 4.21 31.83 -2.93
C LEU A 251 2.95 31.23 -2.33
N ILE A 252 3.12 30.22 -1.44
CA ILE A 252 2.07 29.77 -0.52
C ILE A 252 2.25 30.48 0.83
N ALA A 253 3.42 30.30 1.45
CA ALA A 253 3.77 30.91 2.73
C ALA A 253 5.28 30.97 2.92
N ASP A 254 5.81 32.01 3.53
CA ASP A 254 7.23 32.14 3.89
C ASP A 254 7.41 32.70 5.31
N THR A 255 8.66 32.99 5.67
CA THR A 255 9.03 33.67 6.92
C THR A 255 8.37 35.05 7.11
N ASN A 256 7.88 35.66 6.03
CA ASN A 256 7.13 36.91 6.08
C ASN A 256 5.62 36.69 6.21
N THR A 257 5.11 35.47 6.08
CA THR A 257 3.69 35.18 6.29
C THR A 257 3.35 35.16 7.78
N VAL A 258 2.28 35.87 8.16
CA VAL A 258 1.73 35.85 9.52
C VAL A 258 1.06 34.51 9.80
N ILE A 259 1.32 33.95 10.97
CA ILE A 259 0.66 32.74 11.44
C ILE A 259 -0.85 33.01 11.53
N PRO A 260 -1.71 32.22 10.85
CA PRO A 260 -3.15 32.40 10.91
C PRO A 260 -3.68 32.46 12.36
N GLY A 261 -4.63 33.37 12.60
CA GLY A 261 -5.17 33.65 13.93
C GLY A 261 -4.44 34.74 14.72
N GLN A 262 -3.30 35.24 14.23
CA GLN A 262 -2.63 36.42 14.80
C GLN A 262 -3.17 37.72 14.21
N THR A 263 -3.44 38.73 15.05
CA THR A 263 -3.89 40.05 14.58
C THR A 263 -2.70 40.92 14.15
N GLU A 264 -2.57 41.20 12.85
CA GLU A 264 -1.72 42.29 12.37
C GLU A 264 -2.35 43.64 12.75
N ARG A 265 -1.77 44.35 13.73
CA ARG A 265 -1.98 45.80 13.81
C ARG A 265 -0.97 46.48 12.91
N LEU A 266 -1.40 46.84 11.69
CA LEU A 266 -0.70 47.83 10.88
C LEU A 266 -0.55 49.10 11.72
N GLY A 267 0.68 49.60 11.85
CA GLY A 267 0.98 50.84 12.56
C GLY A 267 0.25 52.02 11.94
N GLY A 268 -0.97 52.29 12.40
CA GLY A 268 -1.79 53.43 12.04
C GLY A 268 -1.84 54.39 13.21
N TYR A 269 -1.30 55.59 13.02
CA TYR A 269 -1.55 56.72 13.92
C TYR A 269 -3.07 56.90 14.06
N VAL A 270 -3.58 56.87 15.30
CA VAL A 270 -4.97 57.23 15.59
C VAL A 270 -5.07 58.75 15.54
N TYR A 271 -5.63 59.31 14.47
CA TYR A 271 -6.10 60.68 14.48
C TYR A 271 -7.48 60.70 15.15
N PRO A 272 -7.71 61.47 16.22
CA PRO A 272 -9.05 61.72 16.69
C PRO A 272 -9.82 62.44 15.58
N GLU A 273 -11.05 62.02 15.30
CA GLU A 273 -11.89 62.73 14.34
C GLU A 273 -12.05 64.20 14.77
N GLY A 274 -11.57 65.13 13.93
CA GLY A 274 -11.91 66.55 14.00
C GLY A 274 -10.81 67.57 14.29
N SER A 275 -9.53 67.22 14.41
CA SER A 275 -8.46 68.21 14.67
C SER A 275 -7.41 68.31 13.56
N TRP A 276 -7.32 69.48 12.92
CA TRP A 276 -6.20 69.89 12.09
C TRP A 276 -5.07 70.44 12.98
N LEU A 277 -4.16 69.57 13.43
CA LEU A 277 -2.91 70.01 14.07
C LEU A 277 -1.70 69.31 13.42
N ASP A 278 -0.60 70.05 13.37
CA ASP A 278 0.65 69.82 12.64
C ASP A 278 1.37 68.52 13.06
N ARG A 279 2.12 67.92 12.13
CA ARG A 279 2.83 66.63 12.24
C ARG A 279 3.99 66.62 13.24
N SER A 280 4.25 67.72 13.95
CA SER A 280 5.40 67.86 14.85
C SER A 280 5.18 67.33 16.27
N ASP A 281 3.94 67.03 16.67
CA ASP A 281 3.61 66.78 18.09
C ASP A 281 3.18 65.32 18.37
N VAL A 282 3.48 64.39 17.47
CA VAL A 282 3.19 62.96 17.67
C VAL A 282 4.43 62.26 18.24
N GLU A 283 4.48 62.13 19.56
CA GLU A 283 5.46 61.31 20.25
C GLU A 283 5.28 59.83 19.85
N PRO A 284 6.37 59.08 19.57
CA PRO A 284 6.29 57.64 19.36
C PRO A 284 5.82 56.99 20.67
N VAL A 285 4.83 56.10 20.59
CA VAL A 285 4.46 55.28 21.75
C VAL A 285 5.55 54.23 21.94
N GLU A 286 6.53 54.49 22.80
CA GLU A 286 7.49 53.49 23.26
C GLU A 286 6.84 52.56 24.29
N GLY A 287 6.66 51.30 23.92
CA GLY A 287 6.21 50.20 24.80
C GLY A 287 6.28 48.84 24.07
N PRO A 288 6.47 47.70 24.78
CA PRO A 288 6.66 46.40 24.16
C PRO A 288 5.30 45.80 23.79
N TRP A 289 4.90 45.92 22.53
CA TRP A 289 3.65 45.35 22.02
C TRP A 289 3.99 44.15 21.11
N PRO A 290 3.29 43.00 21.21
CA PRO A 290 3.65 41.82 20.44
C PRO A 290 3.32 42.07 18.96
N TRP A 291 4.34 42.03 18.12
CA TRP A 291 4.20 41.90 16.67
C TRP A 291 3.43 40.61 16.37
N ALA A 292 2.57 40.61 15.36
CA ALA A 292 1.88 39.39 14.92
C ALA A 292 2.93 38.31 14.59
N ALA A 293 2.86 37.15 15.25
CA ALA A 293 3.83 36.09 15.05
C ALA A 293 3.83 35.62 13.59
N ARG A 294 5.02 35.45 13.01
CA ARG A 294 5.24 34.98 11.64
C ARG A 294 5.88 33.60 11.67
N PHE A 295 5.81 32.87 10.56
CA PHE A 295 6.53 31.61 10.47
C PHE A 295 8.04 31.86 10.62
N GLY A 296 8.70 31.11 11.50
CA GLY A 296 10.15 31.00 11.53
C GLY A 296 10.65 29.78 10.77
N SER A 297 9.79 28.77 10.60
CA SER A 297 10.07 27.61 9.75
C SER A 297 8.84 27.05 9.04
N THR A 298 9.07 26.37 7.93
CA THR A 298 8.07 25.59 7.19
C THR A 298 8.63 24.20 6.89
N ALA A 299 7.78 23.19 6.78
CA ALA A 299 8.16 21.84 6.38
C ALA A 299 7.96 21.59 4.87
N PRO A 300 8.63 20.60 4.27
CA PRO A 300 8.32 20.13 2.92
C PRO A 300 6.83 19.74 2.81
N PRO A 301 6.11 20.23 1.78
CA PRO A 301 4.66 20.04 1.65
C PRO A 301 4.29 18.65 1.12
N SER A 302 3.01 18.33 1.21
CA SER A 302 2.35 17.24 0.46
C SER A 302 1.16 17.84 -0.28
N ALA A 303 0.83 17.36 -1.48
CA ALA A 303 -0.19 17.98 -2.34
C ALA A 303 -1.01 16.93 -3.08
N ALA A 304 -2.28 17.25 -3.30
CA ALA A 304 -3.23 16.41 -4.03
C ALA A 304 -4.39 17.27 -4.55
N GLY A 305 -4.72 17.10 -5.83
CA GLY A 305 -5.60 18.00 -6.57
C GLY A 305 -5.13 19.45 -6.45
N ASN A 306 -6.08 20.37 -6.30
CA ASN A 306 -5.77 21.80 -6.19
C ASN A 306 -5.34 22.26 -4.78
N HIS A 307 -4.81 21.37 -3.93
CA HIS A 307 -4.46 21.70 -2.55
C HIS A 307 -3.08 21.19 -2.15
N ALA A 308 -2.43 21.94 -1.26
CA ALA A 308 -1.24 21.52 -0.54
C ALA A 308 -1.42 21.68 0.96
N VAL A 309 -0.76 20.79 1.70
CA VAL A 309 -0.66 20.84 3.15
C VAL A 309 0.80 20.90 3.58
N PHE A 310 1.05 21.64 4.65
CA PHE A 310 2.39 21.78 5.22
C PHE A 310 2.31 22.15 6.70
N LEU A 311 3.38 21.82 7.44
CA LEU A 311 3.61 22.31 8.80
C LEU A 311 4.31 23.67 8.73
N GLY A 312 3.80 24.66 9.47
CA GLY A 312 4.44 25.96 9.65
C GLY A 312 4.52 26.32 11.14
N LEU A 313 5.70 26.71 11.60
CA LEU A 313 5.98 26.99 13.01
C LEU A 313 6.63 28.37 13.18
N ASP A 314 6.44 28.98 14.34
CA ASP A 314 7.16 30.20 14.73
C ASP A 314 8.65 29.95 14.98
N ASN A 315 9.00 28.78 15.54
CA ASN A 315 10.36 28.35 15.79
C ASN A 315 10.45 26.82 15.75
N GLU A 316 11.21 26.27 14.80
CA GLU A 316 11.40 24.83 14.64
C GLU A 316 11.95 24.13 15.89
N ALA A 317 12.89 24.76 16.58
CA ALA A 317 13.62 24.13 17.69
C ALA A 317 12.78 24.07 18.99
N ASN A 318 11.88 25.03 19.18
CA ASN A 318 11.00 25.09 20.34
C ASN A 318 9.73 25.85 19.97
N PRO A 319 8.79 25.18 19.29
CA PRO A 319 7.62 25.85 18.73
C PRO A 319 6.66 26.28 19.83
N THR A 320 6.15 27.51 19.73
CA THR A 320 5.12 28.04 20.64
C THR A 320 3.82 28.37 19.92
N LEU A 321 3.90 28.63 18.61
CA LEU A 321 2.78 28.92 17.74
C LEU A 321 3.01 28.23 16.40
N GLY A 322 1.94 27.86 15.72
CA GLY A 322 2.03 27.17 14.45
C GLY A 322 1.09 25.99 14.37
N GLY A 323 1.20 25.24 13.28
CA GLY A 323 0.23 24.20 12.96
C GLY A 323 0.39 23.61 11.58
N ILE A 324 -0.53 22.73 11.24
CA ILE A 324 -0.69 22.18 9.90
C ILE A 324 -1.72 23.05 9.17
N TYR A 325 -1.34 23.52 7.98
CA TYR A 325 -2.15 24.41 7.16
C TYR A 325 -2.50 23.77 5.82
N LEU A 326 -3.71 24.04 5.36
CA LEU A 326 -4.18 23.78 4.02
C LEU A 326 -4.09 25.07 3.20
N ALA A 327 -3.54 24.97 2.00
CA ALA A 327 -3.48 26.03 1.01
C ALA A 327 -4.06 25.53 -0.32
N GLU A 328 -4.84 26.38 -0.98
CA GLU A 328 -5.29 26.14 -2.35
C GLU A 328 -4.19 26.58 -3.33
N LEU A 329 -3.90 25.78 -4.35
CA LEU A 329 -2.81 25.98 -5.32
C LEU A 329 -3.18 27.02 -6.39
N ARG A 330 -3.54 28.21 -5.91
CA ARG A 330 -3.76 29.40 -6.71
C ARG A 330 -3.08 30.61 -6.07
N PRO A 331 -2.74 31.64 -6.85
CA PRO A 331 -2.10 32.84 -6.31
C PRO A 331 -2.96 33.52 -5.24
N PHE A 332 -2.31 33.99 -4.16
CA PHE A 332 -2.92 34.77 -3.08
C PHE A 332 -3.98 34.04 -2.23
N SER A 333 -3.95 32.70 -2.18
CA SER A 333 -4.82 31.91 -1.31
C SER A 333 -4.59 32.20 0.17
N ALA A 334 -5.69 32.27 0.94
CA ALA A 334 -5.62 32.31 2.39
C ALA A 334 -5.31 30.91 2.95
N LEU A 335 -4.46 30.85 3.97
CA LEU A 335 -4.19 29.61 4.69
C LEU A 335 -5.35 29.26 5.62
N ARG A 336 -5.75 27.98 5.59
CA ARG A 336 -6.69 27.41 6.56
C ARG A 336 -5.92 26.57 7.56
N THR A 337 -6.03 26.90 8.85
CA THR A 337 -5.50 26.06 9.93
C THR A 337 -6.32 24.78 10.03
N LEU A 338 -5.65 23.62 9.98
CA LEU A 338 -6.26 22.32 10.24
C LEU A 338 -6.06 21.89 11.68
N VAL A 339 -4.82 21.99 12.17
CA VAL A 339 -4.43 21.65 13.54
C VAL A 339 -3.38 22.65 13.99
N ALA A 340 -3.52 23.22 15.18
CA ALA A 340 -2.57 24.14 15.79
C ALA A 340 -1.93 23.57 17.06
N ILE A 341 -0.74 24.06 17.38
CA ILE A 341 -0.18 23.91 18.72
C ILE A 341 -1.12 24.58 19.72
N GLY A 342 -1.50 23.86 20.77
CA GLY A 342 -2.51 24.27 21.73
C GLY A 342 -3.92 23.77 21.42
N ASP A 343 -4.16 23.11 20.29
CA ASP A 343 -5.44 22.43 20.04
C ASP A 343 -5.56 21.15 20.89
N PRO A 344 -6.78 20.76 21.30
CA PRO A 344 -7.02 19.53 22.07
C PRO A 344 -6.58 18.27 21.31
N VAL A 345 -5.99 17.32 22.05
CA VAL A 345 -5.67 15.98 21.53
C VAL A 345 -6.89 15.07 21.68
N PRO A 346 -7.38 14.41 20.61
CA PRO A 346 -8.54 13.53 20.72
C PRO A 346 -8.27 12.36 21.68
N GLY A 347 -9.19 12.15 22.61
CA GLY A 347 -9.10 11.08 23.60
C GLY A 347 -8.21 11.38 24.81
N GLU A 348 -7.60 12.56 24.90
CA GLU A 348 -6.68 12.96 25.97
C GLU A 348 -7.11 14.29 26.60
N ASP A 349 -6.91 14.45 27.91
CA ASP A 349 -7.11 15.73 28.62
C ASP A 349 -5.85 16.61 28.49
N ALA A 350 -5.45 16.88 27.25
CA ALA A 350 -4.22 17.59 26.91
C ALA A 350 -4.34 18.31 25.56
N VAL A 351 -3.33 19.13 25.24
CA VAL A 351 -3.22 19.85 23.97
C VAL A 351 -1.92 19.50 23.26
N PHE A 352 -1.90 19.62 21.93
CA PHE A 352 -0.69 19.41 21.15
C PHE A 352 0.40 20.41 21.55
N SER A 353 1.59 19.88 21.86
CA SER A 353 2.79 20.67 22.13
C SER A 353 3.80 20.61 20.98
N ARG A 354 3.74 19.56 20.15
CA ARG A 354 4.58 19.37 18.96
C ARG A 354 3.82 18.69 17.84
N LEU A 355 4.19 18.99 16.61
CA LEU A 355 3.66 18.40 15.38
C LEU A 355 4.83 18.03 14.46
N GLY A 356 4.68 16.94 13.72
CA GLY A 356 5.73 16.37 12.87
C GLY A 356 5.78 17.00 11.47
N GLU A 357 6.99 17.16 10.94
CA GLU A 357 7.21 17.69 9.58
C GLU A 357 6.79 16.71 8.47
N ALA A 358 6.71 15.43 8.78
CA ALA A 358 6.32 14.39 7.85
C ALA A 358 4.83 14.11 7.94
N LEU A 359 4.08 14.74 7.04
CA LEU A 359 2.63 14.61 6.89
C LEU A 359 2.26 14.08 5.50
N SER A 360 1.31 13.16 5.47
CA SER A 360 0.76 12.54 4.25
C SER A 360 -0.59 13.16 3.91
N PHE A 361 -0.89 13.30 2.61
CA PHE A 361 -2.13 13.88 2.12
C PHE A 361 -2.56 13.22 0.83
N ASP A 362 -3.83 12.83 0.77
CA ASP A 362 -4.43 12.16 -0.38
C ASP A 362 -5.50 13.00 -1.11
N GLY A 363 -5.71 14.25 -0.69
CA GLY A 363 -6.77 15.13 -1.21
C GLY A 363 -7.89 15.40 -0.20
N ARG A 364 -8.09 14.51 0.78
CA ARG A 364 -9.10 14.65 1.84
C ARG A 364 -8.52 14.45 3.24
N PHE A 365 -7.76 13.39 3.44
CA PHE A 365 -7.24 12.99 4.73
C PHE A 365 -5.80 13.46 4.88
N VAL A 366 -5.49 14.06 6.03
CA VAL A 366 -4.13 14.51 6.38
C VAL A 366 -3.66 13.68 7.56
N ALA A 367 -2.69 12.80 7.35
CA ALA A 367 -2.08 12.03 8.42
C ALA A 367 -0.78 12.65 8.89
N PHE A 368 -0.58 12.72 10.20
CA PHE A 368 0.58 13.36 10.81
C PHE A 368 0.91 12.76 12.18
N TRP A 369 2.12 13.01 12.64
CA TRP A 369 2.54 12.72 14.00
C TRP A 369 2.37 13.95 14.90
N GLY A 370 1.93 13.74 16.14
CA GLY A 370 1.83 14.78 17.16
C GLY A 370 2.26 14.29 18.54
N ALA A 371 2.72 15.21 19.37
CA ALA A 371 3.04 14.95 20.79
C ALA A 371 2.36 15.96 21.71
N TRP A 372 2.13 15.53 22.94
CA TRP A 372 1.53 16.33 24.00
C TRP A 372 2.26 16.10 25.32
N GLY A 373 1.85 16.83 26.36
CA GLY A 373 2.53 16.76 27.67
C GLY A 373 3.95 17.34 27.65
N ASP A 374 4.61 17.20 28.79
CA ASP A 374 5.95 17.73 29.08
C ASP A 374 6.96 16.63 29.43
N ARG A 375 6.53 15.36 29.51
CA ARG A 375 7.39 14.26 29.92
C ARG A 375 8.20 13.75 28.74
N THR A 376 9.49 13.53 28.99
CA THR A 376 10.41 12.94 28.03
C THR A 376 11.16 11.77 28.63
N ALA A 377 11.58 10.83 27.78
CA ALA A 377 12.53 9.78 28.11
C ALA A 377 13.86 10.03 27.40
N THR A 378 14.96 9.77 28.11
CA THR A 378 16.29 9.73 27.50
C THR A 378 16.42 8.46 26.67
N ARG A 379 16.78 8.61 25.39
CA ARG A 379 17.17 7.52 24.50
C ARG A 379 18.63 7.70 24.10
N THR A 380 19.41 6.63 24.15
CA THR A 380 20.79 6.61 23.66
C THR A 380 20.78 6.09 22.23
N LEU A 381 21.17 6.94 21.28
CA LEU A 381 21.29 6.59 19.87
C LEU A 381 22.69 6.06 19.59
N GLU A 382 22.77 4.87 19.03
CA GLU A 382 24.02 4.25 18.62
C GLU A 382 24.38 4.66 17.19
N CYS A 383 25.66 4.86 16.92
CA CYS A 383 26.10 5.16 15.56
C CYS A 383 25.72 4.01 14.61
N PRO A 384 25.27 4.31 13.37
CA PRO A 384 24.91 3.27 12.41
C PRO A 384 26.06 2.29 12.19
N GLN A 385 25.76 1.02 11.93
CA GLN A 385 26.75 -0.01 11.65
C GLN A 385 27.03 -0.18 10.15
N ASP A 386 26.19 0.41 9.30
CA ASP A 386 26.28 0.35 7.85
C ASP A 386 26.01 1.75 7.24
N GLY A 387 26.60 2.04 6.08
CA GLY A 387 26.50 3.33 5.40
C GLY A 387 27.84 3.90 4.92
N ASN A 388 27.90 5.22 4.75
CA ASN A 388 29.11 5.89 4.26
C ASN A 388 30.24 5.81 5.32
N GLU A 389 31.33 5.13 5.01
CA GLU A 389 32.47 4.91 5.90
C GLU A 389 32.95 6.18 6.61
N THR A 390 33.12 7.29 5.89
CA THR A 390 33.56 8.57 6.48
C THR A 390 32.52 9.16 7.45
N LEU A 391 31.23 8.96 7.18
CA LEU A 391 30.16 9.41 8.08
C LEU A 391 30.08 8.54 9.33
N LEU A 392 30.31 7.23 9.19
CA LEU A 392 30.38 6.27 10.30
C LEU A 392 31.55 6.58 11.23
N GLU A 393 32.76 6.74 10.67
CA GLU A 393 33.96 7.13 11.42
C GLU A 393 33.76 8.48 12.13
N TYR A 394 33.12 9.44 11.46
CA TYR A 394 32.81 10.72 12.06
C TYR A 394 31.86 10.56 13.26
N CYS A 395 30.77 9.81 13.10
CA CYS A 395 29.81 9.54 14.17
C CYS A 395 30.51 8.89 15.37
N GLN A 396 31.23 7.79 15.15
CA GLN A 396 31.93 7.05 16.20
C GLN A 396 32.96 7.92 16.93
N ARG A 397 33.60 8.86 16.22
CA ARG A 397 34.55 9.80 16.81
C ARG A 397 33.89 10.84 17.73
N ILE A 398 32.69 11.33 17.39
CA ILE A 398 32.01 12.37 18.16
C ILE A 398 31.00 11.82 19.19
N HIS A 399 30.55 10.58 19.01
CA HIS A 399 29.58 9.87 19.85
C HIS A 399 30.04 8.43 20.16
N PRO A 400 31.23 8.24 20.77
CA PRO A 400 31.78 6.90 21.03
C PRO A 400 30.93 6.05 21.99
N ASP A 401 30.22 6.70 22.92
CA ASP A 401 29.34 6.05 23.90
C ASP A 401 27.85 6.19 23.53
N GLY A 402 27.56 6.57 22.28
CA GLY A 402 26.22 6.94 21.82
C GLY A 402 25.86 8.41 22.04
N PHE A 403 24.72 8.83 21.48
CA PHE A 403 24.18 10.19 21.59
C PHE A 403 22.84 10.19 22.32
N GLU A 404 22.77 10.89 23.46
CA GLU A 404 21.53 10.98 24.23
C GLU A 404 20.57 12.03 23.65
N VAL A 405 19.32 11.63 23.43
CA VAL A 405 18.22 12.49 22.99
C VAL A 405 17.03 12.40 23.93
N GLN A 406 16.26 13.48 24.03
CA GLN A 406 15.02 13.52 24.77
C GLN A 406 13.84 13.27 23.82
N VAL A 407 13.14 12.16 24.04
CA VAL A 407 11.98 11.73 23.25
C VAL A 407 10.70 11.97 24.06
N PRO A 408 9.66 12.63 23.51
CA PRO A 408 8.37 12.76 24.17
C PRO A 408 7.77 11.38 24.52
N LEU A 409 7.23 11.24 25.74
CA LEU A 409 6.55 10.00 26.14
C LEU A 409 5.15 9.91 25.55
N GLU A 410 4.43 11.02 25.49
CA GLU A 410 3.08 11.09 24.94
C GLU A 410 3.11 11.58 23.50
N GLN A 411 2.91 10.64 22.57
CA GLN A 411 2.95 10.88 21.15
C GLN A 411 2.05 9.90 20.40
N GLY A 412 1.70 10.24 19.17
CA GLY A 412 0.79 9.43 18.36
C GLY A 412 0.70 9.86 16.90
N ILE A 413 -0.05 9.06 16.16
CA ILE A 413 -0.42 9.26 14.77
C ILE A 413 -1.90 9.66 14.70
N PHE A 414 -2.19 10.71 13.95
CA PHE A 414 -3.51 11.31 13.86
C PHE A 414 -3.90 11.53 12.39
N VAL A 415 -5.20 11.58 12.14
CA VAL A 415 -5.77 11.93 10.83
C VAL A 415 -6.77 13.06 10.99
N TYR A 416 -6.58 14.12 10.20
CA TYR A 416 -7.58 15.15 10.02
C TYR A 416 -8.38 14.87 8.72
N ASP A 417 -9.70 14.75 8.84
CA ASP A 417 -10.61 14.61 7.70
C ASP A 417 -11.14 15.98 7.26
N LEU A 418 -10.77 16.43 6.05
CA LEU A 418 -11.26 17.68 5.47
C LEU A 418 -12.76 17.68 5.14
N GLY A 419 -13.35 16.51 4.91
CA GLY A 419 -14.77 16.35 4.58
C GLY A 419 -15.66 16.55 5.80
N THR A 420 -15.31 15.96 6.93
CA THR A 420 -16.08 16.04 8.18
C THR A 420 -15.58 17.10 9.16
N ASN A 421 -14.38 17.65 8.95
CA ASN A 421 -13.66 18.54 9.87
C ASN A 421 -13.42 17.90 11.24
N ARG A 422 -13.12 16.61 11.24
CA ARG A 422 -12.85 15.82 12.44
C ARG A 422 -11.37 15.45 12.51
N LEU A 423 -10.85 15.43 13.72
CA LEU A 423 -9.52 14.93 14.03
C LEU A 423 -9.65 13.62 14.80
N ASP A 424 -9.04 12.57 14.27
CA ASP A 424 -9.09 11.22 14.82
C ASP A 424 -7.71 10.73 15.25
N THR A 425 -7.67 9.97 16.34
CA THR A 425 -6.48 9.25 16.80
C THR A 425 -6.41 7.92 16.07
N VAL A 426 -5.24 7.58 15.52
CA VAL A 426 -5.00 6.30 14.83
C VAL A 426 -4.19 5.36 15.70
N ALA A 427 -3.12 5.89 16.32
CA ALA A 427 -2.23 5.13 17.19
C ALA A 427 -1.58 6.08 18.19
N LYS A 428 -1.29 5.59 19.40
CA LYS A 428 -0.60 6.36 20.45
C LYS A 428 0.31 5.49 21.27
N THR A 429 1.30 6.13 21.91
CA THR A 429 2.14 5.45 22.88
C THR A 429 1.33 4.99 24.08
N GLY A 430 1.70 3.84 24.65
CA GLY A 430 0.96 3.24 25.76
C GLY A 430 1.03 1.72 25.74
N LEU A 431 -0.12 1.07 25.56
CA LEU A 431 -0.21 -0.39 25.58
C LEU A 431 0.26 -1.04 24.27
N GLU A 432 0.05 -0.37 23.13
CA GLU A 432 0.34 -0.94 21.80
C GLU A 432 1.73 -0.54 21.26
N PHE A 433 2.17 0.69 21.51
CA PHE A 433 3.40 1.24 20.92
C PHE A 433 4.27 1.94 21.96
N ASP A 434 5.58 1.82 21.76
CA ASP A 434 6.61 2.44 22.59
C ASP A 434 7.08 3.79 22.03
N ASP A 435 7.16 3.90 20.69
CA ASP A 435 7.73 5.07 20.01
C ASP A 435 7.27 5.13 18.53
N PHE A 436 7.28 6.33 17.96
CA PHE A 436 7.05 6.59 16.53
C PHE A 436 8.20 7.36 15.87
N LEU A 437 9.21 7.76 16.65
CA LEU A 437 10.35 8.55 16.17
C LEU A 437 11.53 7.68 15.78
N TYR A 438 11.96 7.84 14.54
CA TYR A 438 13.10 7.13 13.97
C TYR A 438 14.27 8.05 13.77
N TRP A 439 15.45 7.64 14.20
CA TRP A 439 16.63 8.49 14.19
C TRP A 439 17.62 8.09 13.10
N THR A 440 18.13 9.09 12.38
CA THR A 440 19.14 8.88 11.33
C THR A 440 20.27 9.86 11.48
N PHE A 441 21.50 9.37 11.43
CA PHE A 441 22.70 10.21 11.40
C PHE A 441 23.02 10.58 9.95
N SER A 442 22.95 11.87 9.62
CA SER A 442 23.07 12.35 8.23
C SER A 442 23.72 13.72 8.13
N GLY A 443 24.22 14.08 6.95
CA GLY A 443 24.92 15.34 6.68
C GLY A 443 26.39 15.13 6.36
N ARG A 444 27.17 16.22 6.35
CA ARG A 444 28.57 16.21 5.92
C ARG A 444 29.55 16.32 7.10
N PRO A 445 30.55 15.43 7.21
CA PRO A 445 31.62 15.60 8.18
C PRO A 445 32.44 16.89 7.94
N PRO A 446 32.84 17.64 8.98
CA PRO A 446 33.67 18.84 8.84
C PRO A 446 35.02 18.55 8.17
N GLY A 447 35.49 19.44 7.27
CA GLY A 447 36.83 19.39 6.69
C GLY A 447 36.98 18.65 5.35
N MET A 448 35.91 18.11 4.79
CA MET A 448 35.89 17.58 3.42
C MET A 448 35.67 18.74 2.43
N GLU A 449 36.50 18.91 1.39
CA GLU A 449 36.35 19.99 0.39
C GLU A 449 35.03 19.87 -0.37
N GLY A 450 34.17 20.89 -0.25
CA GLY A 450 32.99 21.04 -1.08
C GLY A 450 33.37 21.76 -2.36
N GLY A 451 32.70 21.44 -3.47
CA GLY A 451 32.78 22.30 -4.65
C GLY A 451 32.43 23.73 -4.23
N GLU A 452 33.14 24.73 -4.75
CA GLU A 452 32.86 26.13 -4.44
C GLU A 452 31.36 26.43 -4.61
N GLY A 453 30.69 26.82 -3.51
CA GLY A 453 29.26 27.11 -3.48
C GLY A 453 28.37 26.09 -2.73
N GLU A 454 28.91 24.98 -2.21
CA GLU A 454 28.13 24.02 -1.42
C GLU A 454 27.93 24.46 0.03
N VAL A 455 26.75 25.02 0.36
CA VAL A 455 26.29 25.09 1.76
C VAL A 455 25.72 23.72 2.14
N SER A 456 26.60 22.80 2.56
CA SER A 456 26.23 21.47 3.03
C SER A 456 26.08 21.47 4.56
N GLU A 457 24.93 21.02 5.06
CA GLU A 457 24.69 20.90 6.49
C GLU A 457 25.66 19.90 7.15
N LEU A 458 26.17 20.27 8.32
CA LEU A 458 27.04 19.40 9.12
C LEU A 458 26.32 18.10 9.51
N ALA A 459 27.11 17.04 9.63
CA ALA A 459 26.63 15.73 10.07
C ALA A 459 26.07 15.79 11.49
N ARG A 460 24.81 15.37 11.66
CA ARG A 460 24.08 15.35 12.93
C ARG A 460 22.97 14.29 12.93
N TRP A 461 22.48 13.95 14.11
CA TRP A 461 21.25 13.17 14.30
C TRP A 461 20.01 13.99 13.91
N ARG A 462 19.06 13.33 13.24
CA ARG A 462 17.73 13.85 12.90
C ARG A 462 16.69 12.78 13.20
N SER A 463 15.55 13.16 13.76
CA SER A 463 14.40 12.28 13.86
C SER A 463 13.49 12.42 12.64
N SER A 464 12.72 11.39 12.33
CA SER A 464 11.70 11.37 11.30
C SER A 464 10.55 10.48 11.73
N THR A 465 9.36 10.80 11.25
CA THR A 465 8.15 10.01 11.42
C THR A 465 7.71 9.52 10.05
N PHE A 466 7.21 8.31 9.98
CA PHE A 466 6.78 7.71 8.71
C PHE A 466 5.32 7.35 8.81
N VAL A 467 4.50 8.07 8.06
CA VAL A 467 3.05 7.91 8.00
C VAL A 467 2.58 8.16 6.58
N SER A 468 1.66 7.34 6.09
CA SER A 468 1.01 7.49 4.80
C SER A 468 -0.48 7.18 4.91
N VAL A 469 -1.32 8.03 4.31
CA VAL A 469 -2.78 7.88 4.34
C VAL A 469 -3.35 7.67 2.95
N SER A 470 -4.44 6.92 2.90
CA SER A 470 -5.30 6.80 1.72
C SER A 470 -6.75 6.68 2.16
N GLY A 471 -7.63 7.39 1.48
CA GLY A 471 -9.06 7.17 1.55
C GLY A 471 -9.44 5.77 1.07
N THR A 472 -10.59 5.30 1.53
CA THR A 472 -11.20 4.04 1.12
C THR A 472 -12.48 4.31 0.32
N VAL A 473 -12.98 3.29 -0.37
CA VAL A 473 -14.21 3.39 -1.20
C VAL A 473 -15.46 3.69 -0.34
N GLN A 474 -15.43 3.37 0.96
CA GLN A 474 -16.55 3.52 1.91
C GLN A 474 -16.53 4.84 2.70
N ASP A 475 -15.94 5.91 2.16
CA ASP A 475 -15.84 7.23 2.82
C ASP A 475 -14.96 7.26 4.09
N GLY A 476 -14.18 6.19 4.34
CA GLY A 476 -13.22 6.09 5.43
C GLY A 476 -11.77 6.31 4.97
N TYR A 477 -10.83 5.99 5.85
CA TYR A 477 -9.40 6.08 5.55
C TYR A 477 -8.64 4.88 6.09
N GLN A 478 -7.45 4.66 5.55
CA GLN A 478 -6.45 3.72 6.06
C GLN A 478 -5.12 4.44 6.22
N VAL A 479 -4.39 4.09 7.26
CA VAL A 479 -3.12 4.71 7.61
C VAL A 479 -2.07 3.64 7.82
N ALA A 480 -1.02 3.68 7.01
CA ALA A 480 0.21 2.95 7.26
C ALA A 480 1.15 3.84 8.05
N PHE A 481 1.81 3.30 9.07
CA PHE A 481 2.78 4.04 9.87
C PHE A 481 3.88 3.11 10.38
N LYS A 482 5.07 3.68 10.59
CA LYS A 482 6.17 2.97 11.23
C LYS A 482 6.11 3.24 12.73
N ALA A 483 6.22 2.20 13.54
CA ALA A 483 6.21 2.31 15.00
C ALA A 483 7.09 1.23 15.65
N MET A 484 7.50 1.49 16.88
CA MET A 484 8.15 0.50 17.73
C MET A 484 7.10 -0.08 18.68
N SER A 485 6.99 -1.41 18.73
CA SER A 485 6.12 -2.13 19.66
C SER A 485 6.91 -3.19 20.41
N SER A 486 6.89 -3.14 21.74
CA SER A 486 7.67 -4.04 22.61
C SER A 486 9.15 -4.13 22.25
N GLY A 487 9.75 -3.00 21.83
CA GLY A 487 11.14 -2.90 21.37
C GLY A 487 11.41 -3.46 19.97
N VAL A 488 10.39 -3.82 19.19
CA VAL A 488 10.49 -4.29 17.81
C VAL A 488 10.05 -3.19 16.85
N ASP A 489 10.84 -2.94 15.80
CA ASP A 489 10.46 -2.00 14.74
C ASP A 489 9.57 -2.67 13.70
N GLY A 490 8.44 -2.05 13.41
CA GLY A 490 7.47 -2.55 12.43
C GLY A 490 6.82 -1.47 11.59
N ILE A 491 6.19 -1.91 10.51
CA ILE A 491 5.20 -1.15 9.76
C ILE A 491 3.84 -1.74 10.08
N TYR A 492 2.92 -0.87 10.45
CA TYR A 492 1.56 -1.22 10.85
C TYR A 492 0.56 -0.47 9.99
N LEU A 493 -0.63 -1.04 9.87
CA LEU A 493 -1.73 -0.46 9.12
C LEU A 493 -3.00 -0.48 9.96
N ARG A 494 -3.79 0.60 9.89
CA ARG A 494 -5.11 0.66 10.52
C ARG A 494 -6.15 1.21 9.54
N HIS A 495 -7.31 0.57 9.47
CA HIS A 495 -8.43 0.97 8.61
C HIS A 495 -9.41 1.86 9.37
N GLY A 496 -8.95 3.04 9.77
CA GLY A 496 -9.75 4.04 10.49
C GLY A 496 -9.06 4.54 11.75
N ASP A 497 -9.86 4.89 12.75
CA ASP A 497 -9.40 5.40 14.03
C ASP A 497 -8.86 4.30 14.95
N GLU A 498 -8.44 4.67 16.15
CA GLU A 498 -7.85 3.79 17.17
C GLU A 498 -8.78 2.65 17.62
N THR A 499 -10.07 2.66 17.25
CA THR A 499 -10.99 1.55 17.53
C THR A 499 -10.95 0.45 16.48
N ALA A 500 -10.41 0.73 15.29
CA ALA A 500 -10.28 -0.24 14.21
C ALA A 500 -9.14 -1.24 14.49
N PRO A 501 -9.25 -2.50 14.03
CA PRO A 501 -8.19 -3.50 14.16
C PRO A 501 -6.87 -3.04 13.56
N LEU A 502 -5.79 -3.33 14.28
CA LEU A 502 -4.43 -3.14 13.82
C LEU A 502 -4.00 -4.33 12.96
N VAL A 503 -3.35 -4.03 11.83
CA VAL A 503 -2.73 -5.02 10.96
C VAL A 503 -1.21 -4.89 11.08
N ASP A 504 -0.57 -5.97 11.50
CA ASP A 504 0.89 -6.10 11.51
C ASP A 504 1.36 -6.41 10.07
N VAL A 505 1.92 -5.42 9.40
CA VAL A 505 2.26 -5.55 7.97
C VAL A 505 3.57 -6.30 7.80
N ILE A 506 4.61 -5.86 8.49
CA ILE A 506 5.95 -6.47 8.54
C ILE A 506 6.76 -5.87 9.69
N ASP A 507 7.61 -6.68 10.34
CA ASP A 507 8.49 -6.23 11.41
C ASP A 507 9.89 -6.85 11.33
N THR A 508 10.82 -6.37 12.15
CA THR A 508 12.22 -6.82 12.18
C THR A 508 12.45 -8.20 12.82
N THR A 509 11.40 -8.86 13.31
CA THR A 509 11.44 -10.26 13.79
C THR A 509 11.00 -11.25 12.72
N MET A 510 10.57 -10.77 11.54
CA MET A 510 10.17 -11.64 10.44
C MET A 510 11.37 -12.13 9.60
N PRO A 511 11.34 -13.38 9.10
CA PRO A 511 12.30 -13.86 8.11
C PRO A 511 12.27 -13.02 6.83
N GLY A 512 13.43 -12.80 6.20
CA GLY A 512 13.55 -12.04 4.95
C GLY A 512 12.71 -12.63 3.81
N GLY A 513 12.53 -13.94 3.80
CA GLY A 513 11.67 -14.68 2.87
C GLY A 513 10.20 -14.24 2.84
N VAL A 514 9.71 -13.57 3.90
CA VAL A 514 8.34 -13.04 3.97
C VAL A 514 8.16 -11.90 2.96
N ALA A 515 9.15 -11.02 2.81
CA ALA A 515 9.10 -9.92 1.85
C ALA A 515 9.62 -10.33 0.47
N ASP A 516 10.59 -11.24 0.42
CA ASP A 516 11.25 -11.63 -0.82
C ASP A 516 11.74 -13.08 -0.76
N ALA A 517 11.14 -13.96 -1.57
CA ALA A 517 11.56 -15.36 -1.68
C ALA A 517 13.03 -15.52 -2.17
N GLY A 518 13.59 -14.49 -2.81
CA GLY A 518 15.00 -14.45 -3.22
C GLY A 518 15.97 -14.06 -2.11
N ALA A 519 15.49 -13.68 -0.92
CA ALA A 519 16.36 -13.33 0.20
C ALA A 519 17.20 -14.54 0.67
N PRO A 520 18.45 -14.34 1.14
CA PRO A 520 19.28 -15.42 1.67
C PRO A 520 18.55 -16.23 2.74
N ALA A 521 18.63 -17.56 2.66
CA ALA A 521 18.01 -18.45 3.64
C ALA A 521 18.56 -18.17 5.05
N GLY A 522 17.68 -17.95 6.02
CA GLY A 522 18.06 -17.58 7.40
C GLY A 522 18.26 -16.08 7.64
N SER A 523 18.18 -15.24 6.60
CA SER A 523 18.18 -13.79 6.77
C SER A 523 16.91 -13.30 7.48
N MET A 524 17.04 -12.25 8.27
CA MET A 524 15.94 -11.58 8.96
C MET A 524 15.78 -10.16 8.43
N VAL A 525 14.57 -9.62 8.49
CA VAL A 525 14.32 -8.20 8.20
C VAL A 525 15.06 -7.36 9.24
N GLN A 526 15.90 -6.43 8.78
CA GLN A 526 16.69 -5.53 9.63
C GLN A 526 16.22 -4.09 9.56
N THR A 527 15.85 -3.64 8.37
CA THR A 527 15.47 -2.24 8.15
C THR A 527 14.18 -2.17 7.35
N LEU A 528 13.33 -1.24 7.75
CA LEU A 528 12.06 -0.93 7.09
C LEU A 528 11.97 0.57 6.84
N GLY A 529 11.50 0.93 5.65
CA GLY A 529 11.38 2.32 5.22
C GLY A 529 10.10 2.55 4.42
N MET A 530 9.48 3.70 4.67
CA MET A 530 8.24 4.14 4.04
C MET A 530 8.31 5.66 3.85
N GLU A 531 7.78 6.19 2.77
CA GLU A 531 7.64 7.61 2.48
C GLU A 531 6.19 8.08 2.73
N ARG A 532 5.95 9.38 2.64
CA ARG A 532 4.62 9.99 2.88
C ARG A 532 3.57 9.61 1.84
N ASP A 533 4.02 9.12 0.68
CA ASP A 533 3.18 8.74 -0.46
C ASP A 533 3.30 7.25 -0.76
N SER A 534 3.60 6.44 0.26
CA SER A 534 3.76 4.99 0.13
C SER A 534 2.47 4.20 0.16
N LEU A 535 1.32 4.81 0.47
CA LEU A 535 0.02 4.17 0.53
C LEU A 535 -0.99 4.92 -0.36
N ARG A 536 -1.52 4.28 -1.41
CA ARG A 536 -2.57 4.85 -2.28
C ARG A 536 -3.54 3.78 -2.78
N LYS A 537 -4.85 3.98 -2.56
CA LYS A 537 -5.94 3.06 -2.95
C LYS A 537 -5.67 1.59 -2.61
N GLY A 538 -5.00 1.34 -1.48
CA GLY A 538 -4.65 -0.01 -1.04
C GLY A 538 -3.28 -0.48 -1.47
N TRP A 539 -2.60 0.18 -2.39
CA TRP A 539 -1.21 -0.12 -2.69
C TRP A 539 -0.30 0.41 -1.59
N LEU A 540 0.42 -0.47 -0.89
CA LEU A 540 1.44 -0.13 0.09
C LEU A 540 2.82 -0.50 -0.44
N ALA A 541 3.65 0.51 -0.72
CA ALA A 541 5.03 0.34 -1.15
C ALA A 541 5.99 0.59 0.03
N LEU A 542 6.97 -0.29 0.23
CA LEU A 542 8.01 -0.10 1.25
C LEU A 542 9.38 -0.54 0.76
N THR A 543 10.43 -0.10 1.47
CA THR A 543 11.74 -0.72 1.39
C THR A 543 11.95 -1.66 2.57
N ALA A 544 12.53 -2.83 2.30
CA ALA A 544 13.05 -3.71 3.34
C ALA A 544 14.52 -4.06 3.04
N GLY A 545 15.35 -4.05 4.09
CA GLY A 545 16.70 -4.60 4.08
C GLY A 545 16.78 -5.81 4.99
N MET A 546 17.40 -6.88 4.52
CA MET A 546 17.54 -8.15 5.21
C MET A 546 19.02 -8.49 5.39
N LEU A 547 19.33 -9.12 6.51
CA LEU A 547 20.70 -9.56 6.82
C LEU A 547 20.64 -10.94 7.47
N ASP A 548 21.49 -11.83 6.99
CA ASP A 548 21.88 -13.01 7.72
C ASP A 548 23.09 -12.67 8.61
N ASN A 549 22.90 -12.70 9.93
CA ASN A 549 23.92 -12.35 10.91
C ASN A 549 25.05 -13.39 11.01
N ASP A 550 24.83 -14.62 10.56
CA ASP A 550 25.84 -15.68 10.60
C ASP A 550 26.77 -15.61 9.38
N THR A 551 26.21 -15.32 8.21
CA THR A 551 26.98 -15.28 6.95
C THR A 551 27.39 -13.87 6.53
N GLY A 552 26.75 -12.83 7.07
CA GLY A 552 26.90 -11.44 6.63
C GLY A 552 26.27 -11.16 5.27
N ALA A 553 25.47 -12.08 4.72
CA ALA A 553 24.79 -11.90 3.44
C ALA A 553 23.65 -10.88 3.56
N GLY A 554 23.79 -9.74 2.87
CA GLY A 554 22.79 -8.69 2.82
C GLY A 554 21.88 -8.79 1.60
N TRP A 555 20.61 -8.42 1.77
CA TRP A 555 19.61 -8.29 0.71
C TRP A 555 18.82 -7.02 0.94
N ALA A 556 18.35 -6.36 -0.13
CA ALA A 556 17.48 -5.22 0.00
C ALA A 556 16.58 -5.10 -1.22
N GLY A 557 15.43 -4.48 -1.03
CA GLY A 557 14.52 -4.22 -2.14
C GLY A 557 13.43 -3.21 -1.82
N VAL A 558 12.70 -2.89 -2.88
CA VAL A 558 11.43 -2.18 -2.87
C VAL A 558 10.35 -3.21 -3.13
N TYR A 559 9.33 -3.22 -2.28
CA TYR A 559 8.25 -4.20 -2.28
C TYR A 559 6.91 -3.49 -2.28
N LEU A 560 5.96 -4.06 -3.00
CA LEU A 560 4.59 -3.57 -3.08
C LEU A 560 3.65 -4.66 -2.56
N ARG A 561 2.66 -4.28 -1.76
CA ARG A 561 1.60 -5.20 -1.32
C ARG A 561 0.29 -4.46 -1.40
N HIS A 562 -0.77 -5.14 -1.81
CA HIS A 562 -2.10 -4.59 -1.66
C HIS A 562 -2.60 -4.84 -0.24
N VAL A 563 -3.02 -3.78 0.42
CA VAL A 563 -3.41 -3.75 1.83
C VAL A 563 -4.81 -3.22 2.03
N ASN A 564 -5.60 -3.02 0.96
CA ASN A 564 -7.03 -2.83 1.20
C ASN A 564 -7.53 -4.04 1.98
N TYR A 565 -8.13 -3.75 3.12
CA TYR A 565 -9.07 -4.64 3.77
C TYR A 565 -10.28 -4.73 2.83
N LEU A 566 -10.15 -5.58 1.81
CA LEU A 566 -11.21 -6.53 1.58
C LEU A 566 -11.32 -7.29 2.90
N PRO A 567 -12.43 -7.21 3.64
CA PRO A 567 -12.62 -8.09 4.77
C PRO A 567 -12.28 -9.53 4.32
N PRO A 568 -11.77 -10.42 5.21
CA PRO A 568 -11.27 -11.76 4.88
C PRO A 568 -12.23 -12.68 4.08
N ASP A 569 -13.37 -12.16 3.69
CA ASP A 569 -14.58 -12.71 3.14
C ASP A 569 -15.03 -11.98 1.85
N SER A 570 -14.18 -11.19 1.19
CA SER A 570 -14.39 -10.90 -0.25
C SER A 570 -14.03 -12.17 -1.03
N GLY A 571 -14.85 -13.19 -0.80
CA GLY A 571 -14.79 -14.52 -1.33
C GLY A 571 -15.99 -14.75 -2.23
N MET A 572 -15.89 -15.82 -3.00
CA MET A 572 -17.01 -16.42 -3.69
C MET A 572 -17.23 -17.79 -3.09
N TRP A 573 -18.49 -18.17 -2.92
CA TRP A 573 -18.87 -19.49 -2.44
C TRP A 573 -19.81 -20.10 -3.47
N PRO A 574 -19.34 -21.05 -4.29
CA PRO A 574 -20.14 -21.61 -5.37
C PRO A 574 -20.81 -22.95 -5.00
N LYS A 575 -20.99 -23.27 -3.72
CA LYS A 575 -21.24 -24.65 -3.29
C LYS A 575 -22.68 -25.16 -3.41
N THR A 576 -23.62 -24.36 -3.91
CA THR A 576 -25.03 -24.63 -3.65
C THR A 576 -25.95 -23.89 -4.60
N ASP A 577 -27.08 -24.53 -4.90
CA ASP A 577 -28.27 -23.92 -5.45
C ASP A 577 -28.84 -22.94 -4.43
N LEU A 578 -29.29 -21.74 -4.85
CA LEU A 578 -29.94 -20.76 -3.98
C LEU A 578 -31.39 -20.50 -4.37
N ASP A 579 -31.86 -20.93 -5.55
CA ASP A 579 -33.21 -20.63 -6.05
C ASP A 579 -34.01 -21.85 -6.54
N ALA A 580 -33.57 -23.04 -6.14
CA ALA A 580 -34.18 -24.35 -6.35
C ALA A 580 -34.27 -24.76 -7.84
N ASP A 581 -33.42 -24.21 -8.70
CA ASP A 581 -33.31 -24.57 -10.11
C ASP A 581 -32.38 -25.78 -10.36
N ARG A 582 -31.61 -26.17 -9.34
CA ARG A 582 -30.60 -27.24 -9.27
C ARG A 582 -29.25 -26.92 -9.88
N ASP A 583 -29.05 -25.69 -10.34
CA ASP A 583 -27.76 -25.21 -10.79
C ASP A 583 -27.06 -24.56 -9.58
N ALA A 584 -25.77 -24.80 -9.42
CA ALA A 584 -25.02 -24.20 -8.33
C ALA A 584 -24.80 -22.70 -8.58
N ASP A 585 -25.27 -21.89 -7.63
CA ASP A 585 -25.18 -20.45 -7.64
C ASP A 585 -23.93 -19.92 -6.94
N VAL A 586 -23.65 -18.64 -7.15
CA VAL A 586 -22.49 -17.97 -6.56
C VAL A 586 -22.91 -16.90 -5.57
N VAL A 587 -22.52 -17.06 -4.30
CA VAL A 587 -22.59 -15.98 -3.33
C VAL A 587 -21.35 -15.10 -3.44
N VAL A 588 -21.54 -13.80 -3.63
CA VAL A 588 -20.48 -12.79 -3.71
C VAL A 588 -20.65 -11.77 -2.59
N ARG A 589 -19.54 -11.45 -1.89
CA ARG A 589 -19.53 -10.36 -0.91
C ARG A 589 -18.60 -9.22 -1.33
N GLU A 590 -19.17 -8.02 -1.34
CA GLU A 590 -18.47 -6.77 -1.65
C GLU A 590 -18.56 -5.84 -0.44
N GLY A 591 -17.54 -5.87 0.42
CA GLY A 591 -17.50 -5.08 1.65
C GLY A 591 -18.60 -5.48 2.66
N THR A 592 -19.62 -4.64 2.81
CA THR A 592 -20.77 -4.88 3.72
C THR A 592 -22.00 -5.44 3.00
N THR A 593 -21.92 -5.69 1.70
CA THR A 593 -23.05 -6.15 0.89
C THR A 593 -22.81 -7.59 0.44
N VAL A 594 -23.84 -8.43 0.54
CA VAL A 594 -23.84 -9.82 0.06
C VAL A 594 -24.86 -9.96 -1.05
N ARG A 595 -24.44 -10.53 -2.16
CA ARG A 595 -25.25 -10.79 -3.35
C ARG A 595 -25.21 -12.27 -3.70
N ALA A 596 -26.25 -12.75 -4.36
CA ALA A 596 -26.28 -14.02 -5.06
C ALA A 596 -26.27 -13.73 -6.57
N TRP A 597 -25.44 -14.45 -7.30
CA TRP A 597 -25.50 -14.53 -8.74
C TRP A 597 -26.13 -15.85 -9.10
N ILE A 598 -27.34 -15.77 -9.67
CA ILE A 598 -28.08 -16.93 -10.12
C ILE A 598 -27.49 -17.39 -11.44
N MET A 599 -27.10 -18.67 -11.49
CA MET A 599 -26.36 -19.29 -12.57
C MET A 599 -27.26 -20.21 -13.37
N GLU A 600 -27.28 -20.06 -14.69
CA GLU A 600 -27.94 -21.01 -15.59
C GLU A 600 -27.06 -21.22 -16.82
N ALA A 601 -26.79 -22.48 -17.15
CA ALA A 601 -25.93 -22.85 -18.27
C ALA A 601 -24.59 -22.08 -18.28
N GLU A 602 -23.89 -22.08 -17.15
CA GLU A 602 -22.61 -21.38 -16.90
C GLU A 602 -22.68 -19.85 -16.98
N ARG A 603 -23.87 -19.23 -16.91
CA ARG A 603 -24.03 -17.78 -17.06
C ARG A 603 -24.80 -17.20 -15.89
N ILE A 604 -24.38 -16.02 -15.45
CA ILE A 604 -25.15 -15.20 -14.51
C ILE A 604 -26.42 -14.71 -15.21
N VAL A 605 -27.57 -15.22 -14.80
CA VAL A 605 -28.89 -14.79 -15.30
C VAL A 605 -29.52 -13.73 -14.41
N SER A 606 -29.15 -13.68 -13.12
CA SER A 606 -29.66 -12.71 -12.15
C SER A 606 -28.59 -12.31 -11.13
N ASP A 607 -28.61 -11.05 -10.70
CA ASP A 607 -27.83 -10.54 -9.56
C ASP A 607 -28.83 -10.09 -8.48
N VAL A 608 -28.84 -10.80 -7.36
CA VAL A 608 -29.80 -10.64 -6.28
C VAL A 608 -29.09 -10.13 -5.05
N LEU A 609 -29.57 -9.02 -4.47
CA LEU A 609 -29.10 -8.55 -3.17
C LEU A 609 -29.68 -9.44 -2.07
N LEU A 610 -28.81 -10.14 -1.32
CA LEU A 610 -29.22 -10.98 -0.19
C LEU A 610 -29.24 -10.20 1.13
N VAL A 611 -28.11 -9.60 1.51
CA VAL A 611 -27.92 -8.97 2.84
C VAL A 611 -27.14 -7.67 2.74
N GLU A 612 -27.68 -6.58 3.31
CA GLU A 612 -26.97 -5.31 3.49
C GLU A 612 -27.57 -4.45 4.63
N PRO A 613 -26.74 -3.77 5.47
CA PRO A 613 -25.28 -3.90 5.60
C PRO A 613 -24.89 -4.98 6.61
N VAL A 614 -23.87 -5.78 6.29
CA VAL A 614 -23.21 -6.71 7.21
C VAL A 614 -22.02 -6.01 7.87
N PRO A 615 -21.96 -5.90 9.21
CA PRO A 615 -20.81 -5.30 9.90
C PRO A 615 -19.51 -6.06 9.60
N LEU A 616 -18.39 -5.35 9.44
CA LEU A 616 -17.09 -5.93 9.07
C LEU A 616 -16.55 -6.96 10.08
N ALA A 617 -17.02 -6.94 11.33
CA ALA A 617 -16.66 -7.95 12.31
C ALA A 617 -17.24 -9.34 11.98
N TRP A 618 -18.31 -9.42 11.18
CA TRP A 618 -18.90 -10.66 10.71
C TRP A 618 -18.26 -11.06 9.37
N VAL A 619 -17.74 -12.29 9.32
CA VAL A 619 -17.18 -12.91 8.13
C VAL A 619 -18.10 -14.05 7.68
N LEU A 620 -18.38 -14.15 6.38
CA LEU A 620 -19.06 -15.29 5.78
C LEU A 620 -18.03 -16.44 5.73
N VAL A 621 -18.33 -17.56 6.36
CA VAL A 621 -17.37 -18.67 6.53
C VAL A 621 -17.65 -19.85 5.62
N ASP A 622 -18.91 -20.12 5.30
CA ASP A 622 -19.32 -21.11 4.31
C ASP A 622 -20.76 -20.83 3.86
N VAL A 623 -21.18 -21.50 2.78
CA VAL A 623 -22.57 -21.55 2.33
C VAL A 623 -22.95 -23.01 2.12
N ALA A 624 -24.03 -23.46 2.75
CA ALA A 624 -24.51 -24.84 2.66
C ALA A 624 -25.96 -24.94 3.16
N ASP A 625 -26.71 -25.92 2.66
CA ASP A 625 -28.08 -26.21 3.09
C ASP A 625 -28.10 -26.74 4.54
N LEU A 626 -28.53 -25.92 5.50
CA LEU A 626 -28.61 -26.32 6.92
C LEU A 626 -29.97 -26.93 7.28
N ASP A 627 -31.02 -26.63 6.52
CA ASP A 627 -32.39 -26.95 6.89
C ASP A 627 -33.12 -27.95 5.97
N GLY A 628 -32.38 -28.50 5.01
CA GLY A 628 -32.73 -29.61 4.13
C GLY A 628 -33.75 -29.23 3.06
N ASP A 629 -33.83 -27.96 2.69
CA ASP A 629 -34.71 -27.48 1.62
C ASP A 629 -34.04 -27.43 0.23
N HIS A 630 -32.76 -27.78 0.18
CA HIS A 630 -31.85 -27.76 -0.97
C HIS A 630 -31.35 -26.37 -1.39
N ASP A 631 -31.75 -25.30 -0.68
CA ASP A 631 -31.21 -23.96 -0.88
C ASP A 631 -30.03 -23.73 0.06
N GLY A 632 -29.02 -23.00 -0.41
CA GLY A 632 -27.82 -22.72 0.36
C GLY A 632 -27.94 -21.64 1.42
N ASP A 633 -27.65 -21.96 2.68
CA ASP A 633 -27.70 -20.99 3.77
C ASP A 633 -26.36 -20.31 4.05
N LEU A 634 -26.42 -19.04 4.45
CA LEU A 634 -25.22 -18.25 4.74
C LEU A 634 -24.76 -18.45 6.19
N ILE A 635 -23.53 -18.93 6.40
CA ILE A 635 -22.98 -19.18 7.73
C ILE A 635 -21.94 -18.10 8.08
N TRP A 636 -22.13 -17.45 9.23
CA TRP A 636 -21.39 -16.27 9.64
C TRP A 636 -20.60 -16.51 10.91
N ARG A 637 -19.39 -15.94 10.98
CA ARG A 637 -18.56 -15.90 12.18
C ARG A 637 -18.20 -14.47 12.54
N ASN A 638 -18.41 -14.08 13.80
CA ASN A 638 -17.89 -12.83 14.31
C ASN A 638 -16.42 -12.98 14.73
N THR A 639 -15.54 -12.18 14.16
CA THR A 639 -14.08 -12.21 14.40
C THR A 639 -13.68 -11.53 15.71
N ALA A 640 -14.53 -10.67 16.27
CA ALA A 640 -14.28 -9.99 17.54
C ALA A 640 -14.84 -10.76 18.74
N THR A 641 -16.05 -11.31 18.62
CA THR A 641 -16.77 -11.96 19.72
C THR A 641 -16.74 -13.48 19.67
N GLY A 642 -16.48 -14.06 18.49
CA GLY A 642 -16.57 -15.49 18.26
C GLY A 642 -17.99 -16.02 18.07
N ASP A 643 -18.99 -15.15 17.97
CA ASP A 643 -20.38 -15.56 17.74
C ASP A 643 -20.56 -16.21 16.36
N VAL A 644 -21.44 -17.20 16.25
CA VAL A 644 -21.82 -17.86 15.00
C VAL A 644 -23.28 -17.55 14.71
N ALA A 645 -23.56 -17.05 13.51
CA ALA A 645 -24.90 -16.71 13.05
C ALA A 645 -25.16 -17.34 11.68
N VAL A 646 -26.44 -17.49 11.34
CA VAL A 646 -26.87 -18.03 10.04
C VAL A 646 -27.98 -17.16 9.47
N HIS A 647 -28.02 -17.06 8.15
CA HIS A 647 -29.20 -16.61 7.40
C HIS A 647 -29.71 -17.81 6.62
N ILE A 648 -30.97 -18.17 6.88
CA ILE A 648 -31.66 -19.19 6.10
C ILE A 648 -32.16 -18.54 4.82
N ILE A 649 -31.81 -19.12 3.68
CA ILE A 649 -32.14 -18.63 2.35
C ILE A 649 -33.18 -19.56 1.75
N GLN A 650 -34.20 -18.98 1.11
CA GLN A 650 -35.17 -19.71 0.32
C GLN A 650 -35.49 -18.90 -0.94
N ASP A 651 -35.45 -19.53 -2.12
CA ASP A 651 -35.72 -18.88 -3.41
C ASP A 651 -34.91 -17.56 -3.60
N ALA A 652 -33.61 -17.62 -3.31
CA ALA A 652 -32.64 -16.51 -3.33
C ALA A 652 -33.03 -15.31 -2.44
N GLN A 653 -33.79 -15.54 -1.36
CA GLN A 653 -34.20 -14.51 -0.40
C GLN A 653 -33.92 -14.97 1.03
N VAL A 654 -33.55 -14.03 1.91
CA VAL A 654 -33.43 -14.33 3.34
C VAL A 654 -34.82 -14.59 3.91
N GLU A 655 -35.10 -15.83 4.33
CA GLU A 655 -36.33 -16.16 5.04
C GLU A 655 -36.25 -15.63 6.49
N TYR A 656 -35.18 -15.97 7.19
CA TYR A 656 -34.88 -15.47 8.54
C TYR A 656 -33.39 -15.60 8.89
N ALA A 657 -32.96 -14.92 9.96
CA ALA A 657 -31.58 -14.95 10.43
C ALA A 657 -31.51 -15.06 11.95
N THR A 658 -30.50 -15.75 12.47
CA THR A 658 -30.32 -15.92 13.93
C THR A 658 -28.87 -16.19 14.31
N THR A 659 -28.51 -15.87 15.56
CA THR A 659 -27.25 -16.31 16.17
C THR A 659 -27.45 -17.70 16.77
N ILE A 660 -26.75 -18.70 16.23
CA ILE A 660 -26.89 -20.10 16.62
C ILE A 660 -25.96 -20.49 17.79
N ALA A 661 -24.82 -19.80 17.93
CA ALA A 661 -23.88 -20.05 19.04
C ALA A 661 -23.12 -18.77 19.43
N PRO A 662 -23.39 -18.17 20.60
CA PRO A 662 -22.61 -17.04 21.09
C PRO A 662 -21.28 -17.50 21.71
N HIS A 663 -20.25 -16.66 21.58
CA HIS A 663 -18.95 -16.76 22.27
C HIS A 663 -18.20 -18.09 22.09
N VAL A 664 -18.27 -18.66 20.89
CA VAL A 664 -17.37 -19.77 20.54
C VAL A 664 -15.95 -19.22 20.54
N ALA A 665 -15.04 -19.86 21.26
CA ALA A 665 -13.69 -19.31 21.43
C ALA A 665 -13.01 -19.07 20.07
N LEU A 666 -12.33 -17.92 19.93
CA LEU A 666 -11.64 -17.50 18.70
C LEU A 666 -10.50 -18.44 18.26
N SER A 667 -10.06 -19.34 19.14
CA SER A 667 -9.13 -20.42 18.79
C SER A 667 -9.77 -21.51 17.91
N TRP A 668 -11.09 -21.51 17.76
CA TRP A 668 -11.79 -22.46 16.88
C TRP A 668 -12.15 -21.79 15.56
N THR A 669 -11.82 -22.47 14.46
CA THR A 669 -12.13 -22.05 13.09
C THR A 669 -13.07 -23.05 12.44
N LEU A 670 -14.12 -22.58 11.78
CA LEU A 670 -14.96 -23.42 10.92
C LEU A 670 -14.13 -23.86 9.70
N LYS A 671 -14.26 -25.13 9.29
CA LYS A 671 -13.51 -25.73 8.17
C LYS A 671 -14.38 -26.13 7.00
N CYS A 672 -15.55 -26.71 7.26
CA CYS A 672 -16.60 -26.95 6.27
C CYS A 672 -17.97 -26.89 6.96
N ALA A 673 -19.00 -26.52 6.21
CA ALA A 673 -20.37 -26.99 6.38
C ALA A 673 -20.68 -28.06 5.31
N CYS A 674 -20.79 -29.32 5.72
CA CYS A 674 -20.90 -30.50 4.87
C CYS A 674 -21.78 -31.55 5.58
N ASP A 675 -22.60 -32.35 4.89
CA ASP A 675 -23.42 -33.39 5.55
C ASP A 675 -22.54 -34.58 5.98
N PHE A 676 -22.25 -34.73 7.27
CA PHE A 676 -21.41 -35.82 7.78
C PHE A 676 -22.22 -37.05 8.18
N ASN A 677 -23.56 -36.96 8.24
CA ASN A 677 -24.41 -37.97 8.84
C ASN A 677 -25.47 -38.56 7.88
N GLY A 678 -25.59 -37.98 6.69
CA GLY A 678 -26.45 -38.43 5.59
C GLY A 678 -27.93 -38.10 5.80
N ASP A 679 -28.26 -37.09 6.60
CA ASP A 679 -29.65 -36.65 6.82
C ASP A 679 -30.12 -35.57 5.83
N GLY A 680 -29.24 -35.16 4.91
CA GLY A 680 -29.48 -34.13 3.91
C GLY A 680 -29.30 -32.71 4.43
N ARG A 681 -28.71 -32.52 5.62
CA ARG A 681 -28.40 -31.20 6.19
C ARG A 681 -26.91 -31.07 6.41
N ALA A 682 -26.37 -29.88 6.18
CA ALA A 682 -24.96 -29.62 6.39
C ALA A 682 -24.61 -29.52 7.88
N ASP A 683 -23.60 -30.28 8.30
CA ASP A 683 -23.04 -30.25 9.64
C ASP A 683 -21.77 -29.36 9.68
N LEU A 684 -21.47 -28.76 10.85
CA LEU A 684 -20.36 -27.81 10.99
C LEU A 684 -19.10 -28.49 11.54
N LEU A 685 -18.06 -28.59 10.72
CA LEU A 685 -16.74 -29.07 11.13
C LEU A 685 -15.88 -27.90 11.65
N TRP A 686 -15.47 -27.99 12.90
CA TRP A 686 -14.60 -27.04 13.59
C TRP A 686 -13.21 -27.62 13.84
N ALA A 687 -12.19 -26.78 13.71
CA ALA A 687 -10.81 -27.12 14.07
C ALA A 687 -10.23 -26.12 15.05
N ASN A 688 -9.45 -26.62 16.01
CA ASN A 688 -8.60 -25.82 16.87
C ASN A 688 -7.14 -26.03 16.45
N PRO A 689 -6.54 -25.11 15.67
CA PRO A 689 -5.18 -25.29 15.17
C PRO A 689 -4.13 -25.29 16.28
N GLN A 690 -4.42 -24.77 17.47
CA GLN A 690 -3.48 -24.77 18.59
C GLN A 690 -3.39 -26.13 19.27
N SER A 691 -4.51 -26.84 19.42
CA SER A 691 -4.55 -28.17 20.04
C SER A 691 -4.52 -29.32 19.04
N GLY A 692 -4.85 -29.05 17.76
CA GLY A 692 -5.09 -30.07 16.76
C GLY A 692 -6.47 -30.75 16.87
N GLN A 693 -7.32 -30.31 17.80
CA GLN A 693 -8.61 -30.94 18.05
C GLN A 693 -9.63 -30.54 16.98
N LEU A 694 -10.41 -31.52 16.53
CA LEU A 694 -11.58 -31.32 15.67
C LEU A 694 -12.87 -31.53 16.46
N ALA A 695 -13.89 -30.74 16.16
CA ALA A 695 -15.23 -30.91 16.68
C ALA A 695 -16.23 -30.85 15.53
N LEU A 696 -17.25 -31.70 15.57
CA LEU A 696 -18.34 -31.73 14.61
C LEU A 696 -19.63 -31.38 15.34
N TRP A 697 -20.39 -30.43 14.78
CA TRP A 697 -21.72 -30.05 15.26
C TRP A 697 -22.74 -30.52 14.26
N PHE A 698 -23.62 -31.41 14.69
CA PHE A 698 -24.73 -31.88 13.89
C PHE A 698 -25.83 -30.83 13.88
N MET A 699 -26.29 -30.43 12.70
CA MET A 699 -27.25 -29.32 12.55
C MET A 699 -28.66 -29.82 12.23
N ASP A 700 -29.66 -29.11 12.74
CA ASP A 700 -31.06 -29.24 12.34
C ASP A 700 -31.62 -27.84 12.09
N GLY A 701 -31.39 -27.32 10.88
CA GLY A 701 -31.57 -25.92 10.55
C GLY A 701 -30.73 -25.02 11.43
N THR A 702 -31.38 -24.16 12.20
CA THR A 702 -30.69 -23.21 13.10
C THR A 702 -30.33 -23.79 14.48
N ALA A 703 -30.63 -25.05 14.74
CA ALA A 703 -30.31 -25.73 15.99
C ALA A 703 -29.07 -26.61 15.87
N ILE A 704 -28.22 -26.59 16.89
CA ILE A 704 -27.16 -27.61 17.07
C ILE A 704 -27.83 -28.81 17.74
N ALA A 705 -28.12 -29.85 16.96
CA ALA A 705 -28.83 -31.05 17.40
C ALA A 705 -27.96 -31.93 18.32
N ASP A 706 -26.68 -32.10 17.96
CA ASP A 706 -25.69 -32.82 18.77
C ASP A 706 -24.26 -32.32 18.45
N GLY A 707 -23.26 -32.72 19.23
CA GLY A 707 -21.87 -32.36 18.99
C GLY A 707 -20.88 -33.38 19.54
N ALA A 708 -19.82 -33.62 18.78
CA ALA A 708 -18.79 -34.60 19.13
C ALA A 708 -17.38 -34.10 18.79
N TYR A 709 -16.40 -34.60 19.53
CA TYR A 709 -14.99 -34.43 19.16
C TYR A 709 -14.54 -35.59 18.28
N LEU A 710 -13.82 -35.27 17.21
CA LEU A 710 -13.19 -36.27 16.35
C LEU A 710 -11.82 -36.67 16.92
N PRO A 711 -11.28 -37.84 16.53
CA PRO A 711 -9.91 -38.23 16.90
C PRO A 711 -8.88 -37.18 16.49
N THR A 712 -7.83 -37.02 17.30
CA THR A 712 -6.68 -36.16 16.94
C THR A 712 -5.59 -37.01 16.28
N LEU A 713 -5.06 -36.54 15.15
CA LEU A 713 -3.90 -37.18 14.50
C LEU A 713 -2.65 -37.09 15.37
N GLU A 714 -1.76 -38.07 15.26
CA GLU A 714 -0.42 -37.95 15.86
C GLU A 714 0.34 -36.79 15.20
N HIS A 715 0.99 -35.96 16.02
CA HIS A 715 1.68 -34.74 15.58
C HIS A 715 0.76 -33.79 14.81
N PRO A 716 -0.36 -33.33 15.41
CA PRO A 716 -1.42 -32.63 14.70
C PRO A 716 -0.96 -31.33 14.03
N GLN A 717 0.09 -30.68 14.54
CA GLN A 717 0.68 -29.49 13.92
C GLN A 717 1.31 -29.75 12.53
N ASN A 718 1.54 -31.02 12.17
CA ASN A 718 2.03 -31.41 10.86
C ASN A 718 0.88 -31.68 9.87
N TRP A 719 -0.39 -31.55 10.29
CA TRP A 719 -1.53 -31.94 9.48
C TRP A 719 -2.47 -30.77 9.25
N GLU A 720 -2.97 -30.67 8.02
CA GLU A 720 -4.04 -29.77 7.63
C GLU A 720 -5.11 -30.53 6.86
N ILE A 721 -6.35 -30.03 6.89
CA ILE A 721 -7.44 -30.56 6.06
C ILE A 721 -7.23 -30.03 4.65
N ALA A 722 -7.12 -30.94 3.68
CA ALA A 722 -6.95 -30.63 2.26
C ALA A 722 -8.28 -30.61 1.50
N GLY A 723 -9.26 -31.43 1.92
CA GLY A 723 -10.59 -31.48 1.31
C GLY A 723 -11.60 -32.15 2.24
N VAL A 724 -12.86 -31.75 2.13
CA VAL A 724 -14.00 -32.35 2.82
C VAL A 724 -15.14 -32.44 1.83
N GLN A 725 -15.56 -33.66 1.49
CA GLN A 725 -16.68 -33.95 0.58
C GLN A 725 -16.97 -35.46 0.58
N ASP A 726 -18.08 -35.90 -0.02
CA ASP A 726 -18.39 -37.32 -0.23
C ASP A 726 -17.46 -37.93 -1.30
N PHE A 727 -16.37 -38.56 -0.85
CA PHE A 727 -15.33 -39.08 -1.75
C PHE A 727 -15.56 -40.55 -2.11
N ASP A 728 -16.50 -41.25 -1.47
CA ASP A 728 -16.79 -42.66 -1.76
C ASP A 728 -18.22 -42.99 -2.19
N GLY A 729 -19.09 -41.99 -2.22
CA GLY A 729 -20.42 -42.01 -2.84
C GLY A 729 -21.48 -42.58 -1.92
N ASP A 730 -21.31 -42.44 -0.60
CA ASP A 730 -22.26 -42.89 0.41
C ASP A 730 -23.15 -41.78 0.96
N HIS A 731 -23.04 -40.58 0.37
CA HIS A 731 -23.74 -39.35 0.74
C HIS A 731 -23.35 -38.78 2.11
N MET A 732 -22.21 -39.21 2.68
CA MET A 732 -21.62 -38.61 3.86
C MET A 732 -20.28 -37.96 3.52
N ALA A 733 -20.00 -36.81 4.12
CA ALA A 733 -18.77 -36.09 3.89
C ALA A 733 -17.58 -36.77 4.57
N ASP A 734 -16.55 -37.05 3.78
CA ASP A 734 -15.27 -37.61 4.21
C ASP A 734 -14.20 -36.52 4.38
N ILE A 735 -13.04 -36.87 4.94
CA ILE A 735 -11.93 -35.91 5.15
C ILE A 735 -10.65 -36.39 4.48
N VAL A 736 -10.08 -35.57 3.61
CA VAL A 736 -8.71 -35.72 3.09
C VAL A 736 -7.79 -34.78 3.86
N TRP A 737 -6.76 -35.34 4.46
CA TRP A 737 -5.70 -34.66 5.20
C TRP A 737 -4.44 -34.53 4.37
N ARG A 738 -3.64 -33.50 4.64
CA ARG A 738 -2.29 -33.33 4.11
C ARG A 738 -1.29 -33.18 5.25
N ASN A 739 -0.18 -33.90 5.16
CA ASN A 739 0.97 -33.72 6.03
C ASN A 739 1.86 -32.61 5.47
N THR A 740 2.03 -31.52 6.20
CA THR A 740 2.81 -30.35 5.76
C THR A 740 4.32 -30.58 5.81
N VAL A 741 4.78 -31.66 6.45
CA VAL A 741 6.21 -32.04 6.53
C VAL A 741 6.57 -33.04 5.44
N THR A 742 5.71 -34.04 5.19
CA THR A 742 6.00 -35.12 4.23
C THR A 742 5.27 -34.99 2.90
N ASN A 743 4.32 -34.06 2.76
CA ASN A 743 3.36 -33.95 1.64
C ASN A 743 2.44 -35.17 1.44
N ALA A 744 2.40 -36.09 2.40
CA ALA A 744 1.52 -37.25 2.34
C ALA A 744 0.07 -36.86 2.55
N HIS A 745 -0.84 -37.46 1.78
CA HIS A 745 -2.28 -37.26 1.92
C HIS A 745 -2.93 -38.50 2.52
N TYR A 746 -3.79 -38.28 3.51
CA TYR A 746 -4.49 -39.34 4.22
C TYR A 746 -5.99 -39.17 4.03
N TYR A 747 -6.67 -40.28 3.82
CA TYR A 747 -8.11 -40.34 3.67
C TYR A 747 -8.75 -40.87 4.95
N TRP A 748 -9.77 -40.16 5.44
CA TRP A 748 -10.66 -40.58 6.51
C TRP A 748 -12.07 -40.73 5.95
N LYS A 749 -12.52 -41.98 5.82
CA LYS A 749 -13.93 -42.29 5.60
C LYS A 749 -14.69 -42.02 6.89
N MET A 750 -15.70 -41.16 6.82
CA MET A 750 -16.47 -40.75 7.98
C MET A 750 -17.83 -41.46 8.03
N ALA A 751 -18.38 -41.57 9.24
CA ALA A 751 -19.80 -41.89 9.46
C ALA A 751 -20.24 -41.11 10.70
N GLY A 752 -20.81 -39.92 10.48
CA GLY A 752 -20.95 -38.90 11.51
C GLY A 752 -19.60 -38.52 12.10
N ALA A 753 -19.48 -38.56 13.43
CA ALA A 753 -18.24 -38.23 14.14
C ALA A 753 -17.24 -39.41 14.23
N GLY A 754 -17.60 -40.57 13.69
CA GLY A 754 -16.75 -41.76 13.67
C GLY A 754 -15.87 -41.80 12.41
N VAL A 755 -14.61 -42.23 12.58
CA VAL A 755 -13.74 -42.57 11.45
C VAL A 755 -13.87 -44.06 11.19
N GLU A 756 -14.57 -44.45 10.12
CA GLU A 756 -14.77 -45.87 9.77
C GLU A 756 -13.52 -46.49 9.18
N GLN A 757 -12.82 -45.74 8.32
CA GLN A 757 -11.58 -46.16 7.68
C GLN A 757 -10.62 -44.97 7.61
N ALA A 758 -9.35 -45.22 7.94
CA ALA A 758 -8.28 -44.26 7.76
C ALA A 758 -7.12 -44.93 7.01
N GLY A 759 -6.53 -44.23 6.04
CA GLY A 759 -5.42 -44.76 5.27
C GLY A 759 -4.62 -43.71 4.52
N LEU A 760 -3.41 -44.08 4.11
CA LEU A 760 -2.63 -43.30 3.16
C LEU A 760 -3.38 -43.28 1.82
N LEU A 761 -3.75 -42.08 1.37
CA LEU A 761 -4.29 -41.85 0.04
C LEU A 761 -3.12 -41.72 -0.95
N LEU A 762 -2.16 -40.85 -0.65
CA LEU A 762 -0.98 -40.59 -1.49
C LEU A 762 0.28 -40.32 -0.64
N ASP A 763 1.40 -40.92 -1.03
CA ASP A 763 2.71 -40.73 -0.38
C ASP A 763 3.26 -39.32 -0.59
N ASP A 764 3.43 -38.90 -1.85
CA ASP A 764 3.90 -37.58 -2.25
C ASP A 764 3.55 -37.35 -3.73
N ILE A 765 2.88 -36.24 -4.03
CA ILE A 765 2.62 -35.78 -5.42
C ILE A 765 3.75 -34.85 -5.92
N GLY A 766 4.69 -34.48 -5.06
CA GLY A 766 5.77 -33.54 -5.30
C GLY A 766 5.58 -32.19 -4.61
N PRO A 767 6.65 -31.39 -4.50
CA PRO A 767 6.60 -30.06 -3.90
C PRO A 767 5.67 -29.13 -4.69
N GLY A 768 5.08 -28.15 -3.99
CA GLY A 768 4.21 -27.13 -4.58
C GLY A 768 2.75 -27.54 -4.79
N TRP A 769 2.43 -28.82 -4.97
CA TRP A 769 1.04 -29.25 -5.20
C TRP A 769 0.14 -29.14 -3.97
N ARG A 770 -1.06 -28.62 -4.17
CA ARG A 770 -2.13 -28.49 -3.18
C ARG A 770 -3.46 -28.91 -3.80
N VAL A 771 -4.33 -29.52 -3.00
CA VAL A 771 -5.75 -29.62 -3.37
C VAL A 771 -6.33 -28.20 -3.40
N ALA A 772 -6.92 -27.83 -4.52
CA ALA A 772 -7.47 -26.51 -4.79
C ALA A 772 -9.01 -26.50 -4.75
N ALA A 773 -9.66 -27.60 -5.12
CA ALA A 773 -11.09 -27.80 -4.99
C ALA A 773 -11.42 -29.30 -4.92
N CYS A 774 -12.64 -29.60 -4.46
CA CYS A 774 -13.24 -30.94 -4.49
C CYS A 774 -14.63 -30.82 -5.10
N GLY A 775 -15.04 -31.78 -5.94
CA GLY A 775 -16.35 -31.83 -6.62
C GLY A 775 -16.42 -33.06 -7.52
N ASP A 776 -17.60 -33.48 -7.96
CA ASP A 776 -17.77 -34.65 -8.83
C ASP A 776 -17.40 -34.27 -10.28
N LEU A 777 -16.18 -34.59 -10.72
CA LEU A 777 -15.65 -34.10 -12.01
C LEU A 777 -15.94 -35.06 -13.16
N ASN A 778 -16.63 -36.17 -12.90
CA ASN A 778 -16.94 -37.19 -13.90
C ASN A 778 -18.38 -37.74 -13.81
N ALA A 779 -19.23 -37.12 -12.98
CA ALA A 779 -20.61 -37.51 -12.69
C ALA A 779 -20.76 -38.97 -12.24
N ASP A 780 -19.80 -39.51 -11.48
CA ASP A 780 -19.84 -40.88 -10.98
C ASP A 780 -20.48 -41.04 -9.59
N GLY A 781 -20.90 -39.92 -9.00
CA GLY A 781 -21.51 -39.81 -7.69
C GLY A 781 -20.49 -39.75 -6.54
N ARG A 782 -19.19 -39.70 -6.85
CA ARG A 782 -18.12 -39.41 -5.89
C ARG A 782 -17.49 -38.07 -6.23
N SER A 783 -17.13 -37.33 -5.20
CA SER A 783 -16.30 -36.15 -5.39
C SER A 783 -14.85 -36.55 -5.68
N ASP A 784 -14.21 -35.74 -6.50
CA ASP A 784 -12.85 -35.88 -6.96
C ASP A 784 -11.97 -34.77 -6.38
N LEU A 785 -10.65 -34.88 -6.56
CA LEU A 785 -9.70 -33.86 -6.12
C LEU A 785 -9.12 -33.10 -7.31
N PHE A 786 -9.26 -31.77 -7.29
CA PHE A 786 -8.57 -30.87 -8.20
C PHE A 786 -7.32 -30.30 -7.55
N TRP A 787 -6.18 -30.42 -8.22
CA TRP A 787 -4.87 -30.04 -7.69
C TRP A 787 -4.28 -28.88 -8.46
N ARG A 788 -3.57 -28.00 -7.75
CA ARG A 788 -2.75 -26.94 -8.32
C ARG A 788 -1.35 -26.92 -7.71
N ASN A 789 -0.35 -26.80 -8.56
CA ASN A 789 1.01 -26.52 -8.14
C ASN A 789 1.15 -25.03 -7.87
N VAL A 790 1.49 -24.66 -6.64
CA VAL A 790 1.61 -23.26 -6.21
C VAL A 790 2.91 -22.59 -6.71
N ASP A 791 3.89 -23.36 -7.17
CA ASP A 791 5.19 -22.84 -7.61
C ASP A 791 5.18 -22.47 -9.10
N ASP A 792 4.43 -23.22 -9.92
CA ASP A 792 4.43 -23.06 -11.39
C ASP A 792 3.03 -23.05 -12.04
N GLY A 793 1.97 -23.15 -11.23
CA GLY A 793 0.58 -23.03 -11.70
C GLY A 793 0.03 -24.26 -12.44
N ARG A 794 0.79 -25.36 -12.54
CA ARG A 794 0.31 -26.61 -13.16
C ARG A 794 -0.87 -27.21 -12.42
N LEU A 795 -1.66 -28.01 -13.13
CA LEU A 795 -2.93 -28.56 -12.65
C LEU A 795 -2.97 -30.08 -12.83
N ALA A 796 -3.67 -30.76 -11.92
CA ALA A 796 -3.89 -32.20 -12.00
C ALA A 796 -5.27 -32.57 -11.44
N PHE A 797 -5.83 -33.65 -11.97
CA PHE A 797 -7.12 -34.20 -11.53
C PHE A 797 -6.90 -35.58 -10.93
N TRP A 798 -7.59 -35.85 -9.83
CA TRP A 798 -7.67 -37.18 -9.28
C TRP A 798 -9.12 -37.60 -9.11
N VAL A 799 -9.55 -38.49 -10.01
CA VAL A 799 -10.84 -39.18 -9.92
C VAL A 799 -10.83 -40.19 -8.77
N MET A 800 -11.67 -40.01 -7.77
CA MET A 800 -11.72 -40.86 -6.58
C MET A 800 -12.25 -42.26 -6.91
N GLY A 801 -11.55 -43.29 -6.41
CA GLY A 801 -11.75 -44.68 -6.83
C GLY A 801 -11.15 -45.03 -8.20
N GLY A 802 -10.53 -44.07 -8.89
CA GLY A 802 -9.90 -44.18 -10.20
C GLY A 802 -8.38 -43.93 -10.22
N LEU A 803 -7.85 -43.54 -11.38
CA LEU A 803 -6.43 -43.23 -11.60
C LEU A 803 -6.16 -41.72 -11.41
N LEU A 804 -5.04 -41.34 -10.79
CA LEU A 804 -4.53 -39.97 -10.83
C LEU A 804 -4.09 -39.63 -12.27
N VAL A 805 -4.72 -38.63 -12.89
CA VAL A 805 -4.41 -38.21 -14.26
C VAL A 805 -3.66 -36.87 -14.19
N GLU A 806 -2.34 -36.93 -14.36
CA GLU A 806 -1.56 -35.74 -14.67
C GLU A 806 -1.88 -35.31 -16.11
N LEU A 807 -2.27 -34.05 -16.29
CA LEU A 807 -2.51 -33.51 -17.63
C LEU A 807 -1.17 -33.53 -18.41
N PRO A 808 -1.15 -34.01 -19.68
CA PRO A 808 0.04 -33.89 -20.50
C PRO A 808 0.48 -32.44 -20.61
N ASP A 809 1.78 -32.23 -20.83
CA ASP A 809 2.43 -30.92 -21.06
C ASP A 809 1.95 -30.30 -22.40
N TYR A 810 0.65 -30.06 -22.51
CA TYR A 810 0.03 -29.20 -23.51
C TYR A 810 0.28 -27.77 -23.02
N GLY A 811 1.44 -27.19 -23.37
CA GLY A 811 1.65 -25.77 -23.09
C GLY A 811 0.53 -24.91 -23.70
N PRO A 812 0.25 -23.68 -23.24
CA PRO A 812 0.49 -23.08 -21.95
C PRO A 812 -0.79 -23.14 -21.11
N PHE A 813 -1.12 -24.27 -20.50
CA PHE A 813 -2.14 -24.30 -19.43
C PHE A 813 -1.49 -23.91 -18.09
N VAL A 814 -0.77 -22.79 -18.09
CA VAL A 814 -0.35 -22.08 -16.89
C VAL A 814 -1.47 -21.11 -16.61
N VAL A 815 -2.28 -21.40 -15.59
CA VAL A 815 -3.20 -20.39 -15.09
C VAL A 815 -2.36 -19.28 -14.52
N LEU A 816 -2.45 -18.10 -15.16
CA LEU A 816 -1.76 -16.88 -14.77
C LEU A 816 -1.84 -16.70 -13.23
N ASP A 817 -0.75 -16.29 -12.60
CA ASP A 817 -0.62 -16.11 -11.14
C ASP A 817 -1.69 -15.20 -10.53
N ASN A 818 -2.45 -14.47 -11.35
CA ASN A 818 -3.58 -13.66 -10.94
C ASN A 818 -4.93 -14.38 -10.93
N TRP A 819 -5.03 -15.70 -11.12
CA TRP A 819 -6.29 -16.43 -10.94
C TRP A 819 -6.15 -17.46 -9.82
N LYS A 820 -7.16 -17.57 -8.95
CA LYS A 820 -7.29 -18.59 -7.89
C LYS A 820 -8.54 -19.43 -8.16
N VAL A 821 -8.48 -20.70 -7.78
CA VAL A 821 -9.66 -21.55 -7.70
C VAL A 821 -10.49 -21.10 -6.49
N VAL A 822 -11.79 -20.93 -6.67
CA VAL A 822 -12.71 -20.60 -5.57
C VAL A 822 -13.55 -21.79 -5.13
N GLY A 823 -13.75 -22.77 -6.00
CA GLY A 823 -14.44 -24.01 -5.69
C GLY A 823 -14.67 -24.84 -6.95
N ALA A 824 -15.36 -25.96 -6.77
CA ALA A 824 -15.93 -26.75 -7.85
C ALA A 824 -17.40 -27.00 -7.55
N ALA A 825 -18.26 -26.85 -8.56
CA ALA A 825 -19.71 -27.08 -8.44
C ALA A 825 -20.36 -27.20 -9.82
N ASP A 826 -21.45 -27.95 -9.90
CA ASP A 826 -22.28 -28.16 -11.10
C ASP A 826 -23.14 -26.92 -11.35
N ASN A 827 -22.68 -26.01 -12.22
CA ASN A 827 -23.31 -24.72 -12.45
C ASN A 827 -24.11 -24.63 -13.76
N ASP A 828 -24.29 -25.77 -14.44
CA ASP A 828 -25.09 -25.90 -15.65
C ASP A 828 -26.08 -27.09 -15.64
N GLY A 829 -26.11 -27.84 -14.53
CA GLY A 829 -27.10 -28.87 -14.24
C GLY A 829 -26.83 -30.19 -14.95
N ASP A 830 -25.59 -30.44 -15.38
CA ASP A 830 -25.20 -31.64 -16.14
C ASP A 830 -24.65 -32.80 -15.26
N CYS A 831 -24.60 -32.58 -13.95
CA CYS A 831 -24.04 -33.45 -12.90
C CYS A 831 -22.50 -33.50 -12.85
N ILE A 832 -21.77 -32.75 -13.68
CA ILE A 832 -20.32 -32.59 -13.62
C ILE A 832 -20.04 -31.26 -12.93
N SER A 833 -19.08 -31.25 -12.00
CA SER A 833 -18.70 -30.01 -11.33
C SER A 833 -17.71 -29.22 -12.19
N GLU A 834 -18.05 -27.99 -12.53
CA GLU A 834 -17.14 -27.02 -13.13
C GLU A 834 -16.13 -26.53 -12.10
N ILE A 835 -14.91 -26.20 -12.56
CA ILE A 835 -13.94 -25.50 -11.72
C ILE A 835 -14.15 -23.99 -11.87
N LEU A 836 -14.48 -23.34 -10.76
CA LEU A 836 -14.66 -21.89 -10.74
C LEU A 836 -13.37 -21.18 -10.35
N TRP A 837 -13.03 -20.19 -11.16
CA TRP A 837 -11.84 -19.37 -11.01
C TRP A 837 -12.22 -17.92 -10.77
N GLN A 838 -11.49 -17.29 -9.85
CA GLN A 838 -11.55 -15.86 -9.64
C GLN A 838 -10.19 -15.24 -9.91
N ASN A 839 -10.19 -14.19 -10.73
CA ASN A 839 -9.02 -13.38 -10.92
C ASN A 839 -8.78 -12.55 -9.65
N ILE A 840 -7.68 -12.79 -8.93
CA ILE A 840 -7.31 -12.09 -7.70
C ILE A 840 -6.85 -10.65 -7.93
N VAL A 841 -6.70 -10.23 -9.19
CA VAL A 841 -6.40 -8.85 -9.56
C VAL A 841 -7.67 -8.15 -10.02
N THR A 842 -8.48 -8.77 -10.88
CA THR A 842 -9.64 -8.12 -11.50
C THR A 842 -10.97 -8.42 -10.83
N GLY A 843 -11.04 -9.42 -9.95
CA GLY A 843 -12.31 -9.97 -9.46
C GLY A 843 -13.10 -10.73 -10.54
N ALA A 844 -12.65 -10.76 -11.80
CA ALA A 844 -13.32 -11.45 -12.89
C ALA A 844 -13.43 -12.95 -12.62
N ILE A 845 -14.46 -13.57 -13.17
CA ILE A 845 -14.80 -14.96 -12.89
C ILE A 845 -14.83 -15.74 -14.18
N ALA A 846 -14.30 -16.95 -14.12
CA ALA A 846 -14.31 -17.91 -15.20
C ALA A 846 -14.76 -19.26 -14.66
N SER A 847 -15.68 -19.89 -15.37
CA SER A 847 -15.99 -21.31 -15.21
C SER A 847 -15.13 -22.10 -16.18
N TRP A 848 -14.63 -23.25 -15.73
CA TRP A 848 -14.01 -24.24 -16.58
C TRP A 848 -14.84 -25.50 -16.58
N HIS A 849 -15.42 -25.77 -17.73
CA HIS A 849 -16.13 -27.00 -18.01
C HIS A 849 -15.15 -28.14 -18.28
N VAL A 850 -15.44 -29.31 -17.70
CA VAL A 850 -14.64 -30.52 -17.83
C VAL A 850 -15.42 -31.55 -18.66
N GLU A 851 -15.09 -31.72 -19.94
CA GLU A 851 -15.71 -32.75 -20.79
C GLU A 851 -14.84 -34.02 -20.91
N ASP A 852 -15.51 -35.17 -21.03
CA ASP A 852 -14.90 -36.47 -21.35
C ASP A 852 -13.78 -36.88 -20.35
N VAL A 853 -14.02 -36.95 -19.03
CA VAL A 853 -13.06 -37.56 -18.08
C VAL A 853 -13.12 -39.09 -18.14
N ASP A 854 -12.71 -39.67 -19.27
CA ASP A 854 -12.50 -41.10 -19.40
C ASP A 854 -11.04 -41.46 -19.07
N LEU A 855 -10.78 -42.69 -18.63
CA LEU A 855 -9.45 -43.21 -18.20
C LEU A 855 -8.28 -43.04 -19.22
N GLU A 856 -8.52 -42.49 -20.41
CA GLU A 856 -7.53 -42.30 -21.48
C GLU A 856 -7.47 -40.86 -22.07
N ASN A 857 -8.41 -39.95 -21.80
CA ASN A 857 -8.39 -38.56 -22.30
C ASN A 857 -9.10 -37.61 -21.32
N VAL A 858 -8.65 -36.36 -21.21
CA VAL A 858 -9.39 -35.25 -20.57
C VAL A 858 -9.48 -34.13 -21.61
N LYS A 859 -10.66 -33.57 -21.87
CA LYS A 859 -10.83 -32.38 -22.72
C LYS A 859 -11.36 -31.22 -21.89
N ILE A 860 -10.61 -30.14 -21.85
CA ILE A 860 -11.07 -28.87 -21.30
C ILE A 860 -11.57 -28.04 -22.48
N LEU A 861 -12.85 -27.72 -22.50
CA LEU A 861 -13.44 -26.79 -23.48
C LEU A 861 -13.54 -25.38 -22.90
N GLU A 862 -13.61 -24.41 -23.80
CA GLU A 862 -13.28 -23.00 -23.58
C GLU A 862 -14.09 -22.29 -22.47
N CYS A 863 -13.44 -21.25 -21.94
CA CYS A 863 -13.93 -20.16 -21.07
C CYS A 863 -15.26 -19.53 -21.56
N SER A 864 -16.38 -19.78 -20.88
CA SER A 864 -17.68 -19.14 -21.14
C SER A 864 -17.92 -17.99 -20.14
N GLY A 865 -17.52 -16.75 -20.47
CA GLY A 865 -17.72 -15.62 -19.54
C GLY A 865 -17.20 -14.25 -19.97
N LEU A 866 -17.71 -13.19 -19.31
CA LEU A 866 -17.38 -11.77 -19.55
C LEU A 866 -15.90 -11.48 -19.28
N GLY A 867 -15.07 -11.61 -20.31
CA GLY A 867 -13.63 -11.29 -20.28
C GLY A 867 -12.74 -12.18 -21.14
N CYS A 868 -13.27 -13.28 -21.68
CA CYS A 868 -12.48 -14.22 -22.49
C CYS A 868 -12.42 -13.75 -23.98
N ASP A 869 -11.66 -12.69 -24.28
CA ASP A 869 -11.44 -12.21 -25.66
C ASP A 869 -9.93 -12.07 -25.99
N LEU A 870 -9.11 -13.02 -25.53
CA LEU A 870 -7.65 -13.03 -25.79
C LEU A 870 -7.05 -14.35 -26.29
N TRP A 871 -7.85 -15.35 -26.67
CA TRP A 871 -7.31 -16.62 -27.14
C TRP A 871 -7.85 -16.96 -28.52
N THR A 872 -7.18 -16.47 -29.56
CA THR A 872 -7.39 -16.97 -30.92
C THR A 872 -6.68 -18.31 -31.08
N ASP A 873 -7.45 -19.33 -31.47
CA ASP A 873 -7.07 -20.56 -32.19
C ASP A 873 -5.57 -20.85 -32.28
N ARG A 874 -5.14 -21.94 -31.63
CA ARG A 874 -4.21 -22.89 -32.24
C ARG A 874 -4.17 -24.26 -31.61
#